data_AF-A0AAD2HMR5-F1
#
_entry.id   AF-A0AAD2HMR5-F1
#
_cell.length_a   1.000
_cell.length_b   1.000
_cell.length_c   1.000
_cell.angle_alpha   90.00
_cell.angle_beta   90.00
_cell.angle_gamma   90.00
#
_symmetry.space_group_name_H-M   'P 1'
#
loop_
_entity.id
_entity.type
_entity.pdbx_description
1 polymer ?
#
loop_
_entity_poly.entity_id
_entity_poly.type
_entity_poly.pdbx_seq_one_letter_code
_entity_poly.pdbx_strand_id
1 'polypeptide(L)'
;MQHALEVSSLPEPLERIPELWFDDDNLVLRAENSIYRISKGLLAARSSVFADMLSFPEGEEHIDGCPVVQLHDSARDVTCFLRAIFDSSFFQPPPSKTDLATITGILRLSHKYDVQYLRRRALQHLDTGYPTSLDVFEVSGSETFRSDGLDDSLVVIRCASEVGATWVLPSAFYFLCYSDMRDILKSPQWPLLTAVDQETTIVSYTKQRLACPPVLPFLRIPFTEGCSTLDECSEYRTLYLEDVGAWNISDPLGSYRDWTPFESKVSHDASRQNRVDMDAARAATTVDVLALRDFLHGGSAKWTARARIVDILQQDPIFDKTQRPFLTRKELYTRGQALTNRLYELKEAHHWSDEEATIAVSVLDDALPIALHNIAFEPVFRLQASDALLAHYAHLVATKGILGCYLQTELGHGTNVRMLETTATYQLDTQEFEIHSPTLTSTKWWIGSLGKTATHGVVQAKLILPGGKDMGPHLFFVQLRSLADHRPLPGRTLGDIGPKALAGYASTDNGFARFDRVRIPKEYMLSKFADVTAAGEYVTPPHAKLSYGGMLYIRSGMVTAAGWAIGKGDQGIDVYATVRRQGAVGSDGLEHQVISYPSLHIRLVPLVARAYVFIELGRALSRGFDSLAKGLSSGDTSQLAEMHVMTSGLKVLASTTTIQDLETARRSMGGHGYSAFAGVGRMYADYLPAATYEGENFVLDGQVLRAALKAFKNLSSSKELAPSSFYLRLVLDTQHVPPRLGPESWSDPAISILLLEWRAARLVNEAALVAASPDPTTTQRVSKAVTEAFVAARIGEMIATLASESTVVRKVYNLYLLTTVESALTDLLSLGLFNVVDTATKSLDPTRELRLSIAQSCADLLSEAIGLTDAFGFTDWELDSSLGRYDGNVYEAIWNRVRDEPLNQTEVTEAYHVCSPSLCFQRALTGVLEIDQAFAVARVWIATNIRDHRVAACKVIRITDRTLSEDRKKVDKEMRIHAQLKHTNVLELLDAVIVEMKYAQRYHPGYYLLLELAAGGDLFDKIAPDVGLDDDLSHLYFNQLLSGMDYVHKEGVCHRDLKPENILLDAAGTLKICDFGLSTVYKLKDTGRVRMLSERSGSLPYVAPELNGSEPYAAEPIDVWGMGVILFTFLAGNTPWDEPSRNSPEFMAYLSGEILQEQPWCRFSSQALSLIQGLLTVDPRDRFTLADAFQHPWCQRPSQLAKAGMMGLADALCEPLRQSGDMDLAEPDLGIRYSTFSPTLFFSTLKFQAWKMKTFQCSRQ
;
A
#
# COMPACT_ATOMS: atom_id res chain seq x y z
N MET A 1 12.82 43.40 22.63
CA MET A 1 13.57 44.65 22.90
C MET A 1 14.76 44.69 21.95
N GLN A 2 14.65 45.45 20.86
CA GLN A 2 15.79 45.91 20.06
C GLN A 2 16.22 47.26 20.64
N HIS A 3 17.46 47.31 21.16
CA HIS A 3 18.30 48.46 21.51
C HIS A 3 18.99 48.25 22.85
N ALA A 4 20.23 47.76 22.80
CA ALA A 4 21.37 48.22 23.60
C ALA A 4 22.54 47.26 23.39
N LEU A 5 23.53 47.68 22.60
CA LEU A 5 24.98 47.49 22.78
C LEU A 5 25.68 47.79 21.44
N GLU A 6 25.62 49.05 21.02
CA GLU A 6 26.73 49.64 20.26
C GLU A 6 27.71 50.16 21.32
N VAL A 7 28.83 49.46 21.48
CA VAL A 7 30.02 49.99 22.15
C VAL A 7 31.17 49.82 21.16
N SER A 8 31.79 50.94 20.80
CA SER A 8 32.99 50.99 19.97
C SER A 8 34.10 50.14 20.59
N SER A 9 34.66 49.22 19.82
CA SER A 9 36.02 48.73 20.02
C SER A 9 36.69 48.65 18.66
N LEU A 10 37.93 49.15 18.59
CA LEU A 10 38.85 48.91 17.48
C LEU A 10 38.86 47.40 17.15
N PRO A 11 39.08 46.97 15.89
CA PRO A 11 39.20 45.55 15.59
C PRO A 11 40.26 44.95 16.51
N GLU A 12 39.84 44.07 17.42
CA GLU A 12 40.78 43.31 18.24
C GLU A 12 41.75 42.58 17.31
N PRO A 13 43.05 42.57 17.61
CA PRO A 13 44.03 41.89 16.77
C PRO A 13 43.67 40.42 16.64
N LEU A 14 43.71 39.89 15.41
CA LEU A 14 43.44 38.48 15.14
C LEU A 14 44.41 37.60 15.94
N GLU A 15 43.87 36.75 16.80
CA GLU A 15 44.61 35.83 17.65
C GLU A 15 44.91 34.53 16.89
N ARG A 16 46.20 34.21 16.73
CA ARG A 16 46.66 32.94 16.15
C ARG A 16 46.60 31.84 17.21
N ILE A 17 45.84 30.78 16.96
CA ILE A 17 45.72 29.64 17.87
C ILE A 17 46.91 28.68 17.64
N PRO A 18 47.94 28.65 18.51
CA PRO A 18 49.20 27.96 18.22
C PRO A 18 49.06 26.45 18.09
N GLU A 19 48.07 25.87 18.78
CA GLU A 19 47.79 24.43 18.79
C GLU A 19 47.15 23.93 17.48
N LEU A 20 46.64 24.85 16.66
CA LEU A 20 45.98 24.61 15.38
C LEU A 20 46.57 25.54 14.31
N TRP A 21 47.90 25.62 14.31
CA TRP A 21 48.68 26.42 13.39
C TRP A 21 49.80 25.58 12.78
N PHE A 22 49.50 24.93 11.65
CA PHE A 22 50.42 24.04 10.97
C PHE A 22 51.13 24.79 9.83
N ASP A 23 52.47 24.81 9.85
CA ASP A 23 53.26 25.65 8.95
C ASP A 23 53.24 25.19 7.48
N ASP A 24 52.95 23.91 7.24
CA ASP A 24 52.91 23.28 5.92
C ASP A 24 51.49 23.22 5.30
N ASP A 25 50.50 23.81 5.98
CA ASP A 25 49.09 23.75 5.58
C ASP A 25 48.64 24.94 4.72
N ASN A 26 47.51 24.74 4.01
CA ASN A 26 47.09 25.54 2.86
C ASN A 26 45.73 26.27 3.02
N LEU A 27 45.15 26.34 4.23
CA LEU A 27 43.90 27.05 4.50
C LEU A 27 43.96 27.77 5.85
N VAL A 28 43.45 29.01 5.90
CA VAL A 28 43.24 29.74 7.14
C VAL A 28 41.74 29.85 7.42
N LEU A 29 41.27 29.30 8.54
CA LEU A 29 39.91 29.53 9.01
C LEU A 29 39.89 30.72 9.98
N ARG A 30 38.87 31.55 9.88
CA ARG A 30 38.62 32.67 10.81
C ARG A 30 37.27 32.49 11.49
N ALA A 31 37.25 32.51 12.82
CA ALA A 31 36.03 32.52 13.64
C ALA A 31 36.18 33.60 14.71
N GLU A 32 35.26 34.58 14.73
CA GLU A 32 35.35 35.77 15.57
C GLU A 32 36.71 36.50 15.44
N ASN A 33 37.46 36.62 16.54
CA ASN A 33 38.81 37.20 16.60
C ASN A 33 39.93 36.14 16.48
N SER A 34 39.62 34.86 16.30
CA SER A 34 40.59 33.75 16.25
C SER A 34 40.83 33.25 14.82
N ILE A 35 42.08 32.92 14.51
CA ILE A 35 42.49 32.32 13.23
C ILE A 35 43.27 31.01 13.42
N TYR A 36 43.02 30.07 12.51
CA TYR A 36 43.54 28.70 12.53
C TYR A 36 44.17 28.40 11.17
N ARG A 37 45.38 27.84 11.12
CA ARG A 37 46.03 27.43 9.86
C ARG A 37 46.08 25.91 9.80
N ILE A 38 45.28 25.33 8.91
CA ILE A 38 44.95 23.90 8.90
C ILE A 38 44.84 23.34 7.49
N SER A 39 44.91 22.00 7.37
CA SER A 39 44.88 21.31 6.10
C SER A 39 43.50 21.38 5.44
N LYS A 40 43.42 22.02 4.26
CA LYS A 40 42.22 22.05 3.41
C LYS A 40 41.74 20.63 3.07
N GLY A 41 42.69 19.74 2.74
CA GLY A 41 42.41 18.37 2.33
C GLY A 41 41.89 17.51 3.48
N LEU A 42 42.50 17.59 4.67
CA LEU A 42 42.05 16.80 5.82
C LEU A 42 40.66 17.24 6.30
N LEU A 43 40.38 18.55 6.28
CA LEU A 43 39.08 19.07 6.68
C LEU A 43 37.98 18.66 5.69
N ALA A 44 38.24 18.77 4.38
CA ALA A 44 37.31 18.31 3.34
C ALA A 44 37.07 16.79 3.39
N ALA A 45 38.09 15.98 3.68
CA ALA A 45 37.96 14.53 3.78
C ALA A 45 37.12 14.06 4.99
N ARG A 46 36.97 14.90 6.01
CA ARG A 46 36.25 14.58 7.26
C ARG A 46 34.87 15.23 7.34
N SER A 47 34.53 16.10 6.39
CA SER A 47 33.29 16.87 6.34
C SER A 47 32.88 17.15 4.89
N SER A 48 31.73 16.58 4.50
CA SER A 48 31.11 16.84 3.19
C SER A 48 30.83 18.34 2.97
N VAL A 49 30.38 19.03 4.02
CA VAL A 49 30.08 20.47 4.00
C VAL A 49 31.32 21.31 3.75
N PHE A 50 32.46 20.99 4.38
CA PHE A 50 33.71 21.68 4.11
C PHE A 50 34.27 21.34 2.72
N ALA A 51 34.11 20.10 2.24
CA ALA A 51 34.51 19.74 0.87
C ALA A 51 33.80 20.61 -0.18
N ASP A 52 32.48 20.76 -0.05
CA ASP A 52 31.69 21.60 -0.94
C ASP A 52 32.05 23.09 -0.78
N MET A 53 32.13 23.59 0.46
CA MET A 53 32.47 24.99 0.75
C MET A 53 33.82 25.40 0.17
N LEU A 54 34.78 24.47 0.13
CA LEU A 54 36.16 24.70 -0.29
C LEU A 54 36.43 24.39 -1.78
N SER A 55 35.40 23.97 -2.52
CA SER A 55 35.43 23.65 -3.95
C SER A 55 35.24 24.86 -4.88
N PHE A 56 34.80 26.01 -4.34
CA PHE A 56 34.61 27.27 -5.08
C PHE A 56 35.85 28.18 -4.95
N PRO A 57 36.12 29.07 -5.93
CA PRO A 57 37.30 29.94 -5.90
C PRO A 57 37.30 30.83 -4.65
N GLU A 58 38.45 30.82 -3.96
CA GLU A 58 38.67 31.39 -2.64
C GLU A 58 38.56 32.93 -2.63
N GLY A 59 38.19 33.50 -1.48
CA GLY A 59 38.01 34.94 -1.31
C GLY A 59 39.30 35.75 -1.52
N GLU A 60 39.15 37.06 -1.78
CA GLU A 60 40.28 37.98 -2.07
C GLU A 60 41.28 38.11 -0.90
N GLU A 61 40.93 37.70 0.33
CA GLU A 61 41.73 37.85 1.54
C GLU A 61 42.65 36.64 1.78
N HIS A 62 43.96 36.89 1.91
CA HIS A 62 44.98 35.88 2.17
C HIS A 62 45.81 36.27 3.41
N ILE A 63 46.10 35.29 4.26
CA ILE A 63 47.02 35.44 5.40
C ILE A 63 48.14 34.43 5.22
N ASP A 64 49.39 34.89 5.27
CA ASP A 64 50.61 34.09 5.09
C ASP A 64 50.61 33.25 3.79
N GLY A 65 49.98 33.75 2.71
CA GLY A 65 49.90 33.08 1.41
C GLY A 65 48.77 32.04 1.30
N CYS A 66 48.00 31.82 2.37
CA CYS A 66 46.84 30.93 2.39
C CYS A 66 45.52 31.71 2.30
N PRO A 67 44.51 31.18 1.60
CA PRO A 67 43.16 31.73 1.54
C PRO A 67 42.49 31.74 2.93
N VAL A 68 41.73 32.81 3.22
CA VAL A 68 40.96 32.92 4.48
C VAL A 68 39.48 32.58 4.26
N VAL A 69 38.95 31.67 5.08
CA VAL A 69 37.52 31.32 5.10
C VAL A 69 36.91 31.71 6.44
N GLN A 70 35.89 32.57 6.40
CA GLN A 70 35.18 33.05 7.58
C GLN A 70 34.07 32.07 8.00
N LEU A 71 34.12 31.60 9.25
CA LEU A 71 33.03 30.89 9.92
C LEU A 71 32.21 31.85 10.78
N HIS A 72 30.90 31.61 10.87
CA HIS A 72 29.96 32.39 11.69
C HIS A 72 29.74 31.79 13.09
N ASP A 73 30.53 30.78 13.45
CA ASP A 73 30.44 30.07 14.73
C ASP A 73 31.40 30.67 15.77
N SER A 74 31.16 30.38 17.05
CA SER A 74 32.00 30.90 18.13
C SER A 74 33.44 30.36 18.02
N ALA A 75 34.44 31.18 18.34
CA ALA A 75 35.83 30.74 18.31
C ALA A 75 36.07 29.53 19.22
N ARG A 76 35.36 29.46 20.35
CA ARG A 76 35.43 28.35 21.31
C ARG A 76 34.95 27.03 20.72
N ASP A 77 33.79 27.01 20.08
CA ASP A 77 33.23 25.78 19.50
C ASP A 77 34.10 25.30 18.34
N VAL A 78 34.54 26.24 17.48
CA VAL A 78 35.42 25.96 16.34
C VAL A 78 36.76 25.38 16.81
N THR A 79 37.36 25.95 17.87
CA THR A 79 38.60 25.41 18.45
C THR A 79 38.43 23.97 18.92
N CYS A 80 37.36 23.68 19.69
CA CYS A 80 37.12 22.32 20.22
C CYS A 80 36.84 21.32 19.10
N PHE A 81 36.06 21.73 18.09
CA PHE A 81 35.73 20.91 16.94
C PHE A 81 36.95 20.60 16.06
N LEU A 82 37.76 21.61 15.74
CA LEU A 82 38.98 21.41 14.95
C LEU A 82 40.00 20.57 15.72
N ARG A 83 40.18 20.79 17.03
CA ARG A 83 41.01 19.91 17.85
C ARG A 83 40.53 18.47 17.81
N ALA A 84 39.23 18.23 17.87
CA ALA A 84 38.68 16.88 17.79
C ALA A 84 38.90 16.21 16.41
N ILE A 85 39.03 16.99 15.34
CA ILE A 85 39.32 16.51 13.98
C ILE A 85 40.82 16.19 13.81
N PHE A 86 41.68 17.10 14.22
CA PHE A 86 43.12 17.04 13.97
C PHE A 86 43.90 16.31 15.08
N ASP A 87 43.35 16.21 16.29
CA ASP A 87 43.88 15.45 17.42
C ASP A 87 42.84 14.42 17.89
N SER A 88 42.99 13.18 17.43
CA SER A 88 42.11 12.07 17.77
C SER A 88 42.11 11.71 19.28
N SER A 89 43.10 12.18 20.03
CA SER A 89 43.20 11.99 21.48
C SER A 89 42.43 13.04 22.30
N PHE A 90 42.06 14.17 21.68
CA PHE A 90 41.35 15.27 22.34
C PHE A 90 39.90 14.91 22.71
N PHE A 91 39.21 14.13 21.86
CA PHE A 91 37.81 13.75 22.07
C PHE A 91 37.59 12.24 21.86
N GLN A 92 38.03 11.47 22.86
CA GLN A 92 37.88 10.01 22.94
C GLN A 92 36.44 9.62 23.31
N PRO A 93 35.99 8.38 23.03
CA PRO A 93 34.68 7.90 23.50
C PRO A 93 34.63 7.74 25.04
N PRO A 94 33.43 7.73 25.66
CA PRO A 94 33.30 7.42 27.09
C PRO A 94 34.02 6.12 27.46
N PRO A 95 34.67 6.02 28.64
CA PRO A 95 34.52 6.89 29.81
C PRO A 95 35.52 8.07 29.91
N SER A 96 36.13 8.53 28.82
CA SER A 96 37.13 9.61 28.89
C SER A 96 36.58 10.91 29.49
N LYS A 97 37.35 11.55 30.39
CA LYS A 97 36.94 12.79 31.06
C LYS A 97 36.83 13.96 30.06
N THR A 98 35.64 14.55 29.96
CA THR A 98 35.32 15.65 29.05
C THR A 98 34.28 16.58 29.70
N ASP A 99 34.24 17.86 29.34
CA ASP A 99 33.27 18.84 29.85
C ASP A 99 32.06 19.07 28.91
N LEU A 100 30.94 19.54 29.46
CA LEU A 100 29.68 19.74 28.72
C LEU A 100 29.79 20.77 27.58
N ALA A 101 30.60 21.81 27.75
CA ALA A 101 30.73 22.83 26.73
C ALA A 101 31.47 22.27 25.51
N THR A 102 32.49 21.43 25.73
CA THR A 102 33.18 20.68 24.67
C THR A 102 32.24 19.69 23.99
N ILE A 103 31.42 18.94 24.75
CA ILE A 103 30.42 18.01 24.19
C ILE A 103 29.41 18.74 23.29
N THR A 104 28.79 19.80 23.81
CA THR A 104 27.73 20.54 23.10
C THR A 104 28.27 21.33 21.91
N GLY A 105 29.46 21.93 22.03
CA GLY A 105 30.16 22.60 20.93
C GLY A 105 30.51 21.64 19.79
N ILE A 106 31.11 20.48 20.10
CA ILE A 106 31.40 19.45 19.11
C ILE A 106 30.11 18.88 18.52
N LEU A 107 29.05 18.65 19.32
CA LEU A 107 27.78 18.12 18.84
C LEU A 107 27.10 19.07 17.85
N ARG A 108 27.08 20.38 18.13
CA ARG A 108 26.54 21.40 17.23
C ARG A 108 27.32 21.48 15.93
N LEU A 109 28.65 21.61 15.99
CA LEU A 109 29.47 21.79 14.80
C LEU A 109 29.58 20.50 13.98
N SER A 110 29.63 19.33 14.62
CA SER A 110 29.58 18.05 13.91
C SER A 110 28.21 17.78 13.27
N HIS A 111 27.12 18.32 13.83
CA HIS A 111 25.81 18.30 13.17
C HIS A 111 25.73 19.29 12.00
N LYS A 112 26.23 20.52 12.18
CA LYS A 112 26.20 21.60 11.18
C LYS A 112 27.12 21.33 9.98
N TYR A 113 28.32 20.84 10.25
CA TYR A 113 29.37 20.56 9.26
C TYR A 113 29.46 19.07 8.89
N ASP A 114 28.47 18.26 9.26
CA ASP A 114 28.37 16.84 8.88
C ASP A 114 29.63 16.00 9.15
N VAL A 115 30.03 15.91 10.43
CA VAL A 115 31.16 15.09 10.89
C VAL A 115 30.62 13.96 11.77
N GLN A 116 30.14 12.89 11.13
CA GLN A 116 29.29 11.88 11.79
C GLN A 116 29.97 11.13 12.95
N TYR A 117 31.27 10.85 12.86
CA TYR A 117 31.98 10.13 13.94
C TYR A 117 32.08 10.97 15.23
N LEU A 118 32.32 12.28 15.11
CA LEU A 118 32.33 13.19 16.26
C LEU A 118 30.93 13.38 16.82
N ARG A 119 29.92 13.45 15.95
CA ARG A 119 28.51 13.52 16.37
C ARG A 119 28.12 12.29 17.21
N ARG A 120 28.49 11.08 16.75
CA ARG A 120 28.21 9.83 17.48
C ARG A 120 28.90 9.80 18.85
N ARG A 121 30.17 10.20 18.92
CA ARG A 121 30.92 10.27 20.20
C ARG A 121 30.34 11.30 21.16
N ALA A 122 29.95 12.47 20.65
CA ALA A 122 29.34 13.51 21.48
C ALA A 122 27.98 13.07 22.05
N LEU A 123 27.17 12.35 21.27
CA LEU A 123 25.93 11.74 21.74
C LEU A 123 26.18 10.66 22.80
N GLN A 124 27.23 9.83 22.66
CA GLN A 124 27.61 8.84 23.67
C GLN A 124 28.02 9.50 24.99
N HIS A 125 28.80 10.58 24.95
CA HIS A 125 29.14 11.37 26.14
C HIS A 125 27.91 11.97 26.80
N LEU A 126 26.97 12.48 26.01
CA LEU A 126 25.73 13.05 26.53
C LEU A 126 24.83 11.99 27.20
N ASP A 127 24.74 10.78 26.64
CA ASP A 127 24.00 9.64 27.22
C ASP A 127 24.55 9.24 28.60
N THR A 128 25.88 9.30 28.79
CA THR A 128 26.48 8.99 30.10
C THR A 128 26.19 10.02 31.19
N GLY A 129 25.95 11.28 30.83
CA GLY A 129 25.60 12.36 31.77
C GLY A 129 24.10 12.49 32.05
N TYR A 130 23.27 12.07 31.09
CA TYR A 130 21.82 12.09 31.15
C TYR A 130 21.26 10.71 30.75
N PRO A 131 21.46 9.68 31.59
CA PRO A 131 21.12 8.30 31.25
C PRO A 131 19.61 8.16 31.05
N THR A 132 19.24 7.41 30.01
CA THR A 132 17.84 7.11 29.64
C THR A 132 17.49 5.62 29.75
N SER A 133 18.45 4.78 30.13
CA SER A 133 18.27 3.35 30.40
C SER A 133 19.05 2.89 31.64
N LEU A 134 18.61 1.79 32.25
CA LEU A 134 19.23 1.22 33.45
C LEU A 134 20.66 0.74 33.18
N ASP A 135 20.93 0.17 32.01
CA ASP A 135 22.27 -0.33 31.63
C ASP A 135 23.30 0.81 31.53
N VAL A 136 22.89 1.98 31.00
CA VAL A 136 23.75 3.18 30.91
C VAL A 136 23.94 3.81 32.30
N PHE A 137 22.95 3.68 33.19
CA PHE A 137 23.04 4.09 34.60
C PHE A 137 24.04 3.23 35.41
N GLU A 138 24.18 1.94 35.10
CA GLU A 138 25.16 1.07 35.76
C GLU A 138 26.61 1.32 35.29
N VAL A 139 26.79 1.78 34.06
CA VAL A 139 28.09 2.09 33.45
C VAL A 139 28.60 3.50 33.80
N SER A 140 27.77 4.36 34.38
CA SER A 140 28.13 5.75 34.74
C SER A 140 29.04 5.79 35.99
N GLY A 141 30.35 5.63 35.77
CA GLY A 141 31.40 5.71 36.77
C GLY A 141 31.74 7.15 37.22
N SER A 142 32.78 7.29 38.06
CA SER A 142 33.28 8.60 38.54
C SER A 142 34.14 9.38 37.53
N GLU A 143 34.37 8.83 36.34
CA GLU A 143 35.32 9.38 35.34
C GLU A 143 34.64 9.99 34.09
N THR A 144 33.33 9.82 33.90
CA THR A 144 32.52 10.44 32.83
C THR A 144 31.97 11.83 33.22
N PHE A 145 31.51 12.60 32.24
CA PHE A 145 30.75 13.84 32.49
C PHE A 145 29.56 13.57 33.42
N ARG A 146 29.43 14.34 34.51
CA ARG A 146 28.28 14.32 35.41
C ARG A 146 27.55 15.65 35.33
N SER A 147 26.24 15.60 35.12
CA SER A 147 25.39 16.78 35.24
C SER A 147 25.24 17.15 36.71
N ASP A 148 25.78 18.30 37.09
CA ASP A 148 25.88 18.72 38.48
C ASP A 148 24.96 19.92 38.83
N GLY A 149 24.04 20.32 37.94
CA GLY A 149 23.14 21.45 38.27
C GLY A 149 22.06 21.85 37.26
N LEU A 150 21.32 22.88 37.66
CA LEU A 150 20.23 23.54 36.94
C LEU A 150 20.66 24.02 35.54
N ASP A 151 21.79 24.74 35.48
CA ASP A 151 22.24 25.40 34.25
C ASP A 151 22.65 24.38 33.18
N ASP A 152 23.29 23.28 33.58
CA ASP A 152 23.70 22.19 32.68
C ASP A 152 22.48 21.52 32.02
N SER A 153 21.39 21.37 32.76
CA SER A 153 20.16 20.75 32.26
C SER A 153 19.46 21.65 31.24
N LEU A 154 19.44 22.96 31.46
CA LEU A 154 18.92 23.93 30.49
C LEU A 154 19.80 24.00 29.22
N VAL A 155 21.13 23.90 29.36
CA VAL A 155 22.06 23.83 28.23
C VAL A 155 21.82 22.57 27.40
N VAL A 156 21.57 21.43 28.02
CA VAL A 156 21.28 20.17 27.31
C VAL A 156 19.93 20.20 26.62
N ILE A 157 18.88 20.75 27.25
CA ILE A 157 17.57 20.91 26.59
C ILE A 157 17.70 21.76 25.33
N ARG A 158 18.41 22.89 25.43
CA ARG A 158 18.70 23.76 24.29
C ARG A 158 19.46 23.00 23.19
N CYS A 159 20.56 22.34 23.55
CA CYS A 159 21.40 21.64 22.58
C CYS A 159 20.66 20.46 21.93
N ALA A 160 19.83 19.73 22.68
CA ALA A 160 19.04 18.62 22.18
C ALA A 160 17.97 19.07 21.17
N SER A 161 17.33 20.21 21.41
CA SER A 161 16.40 20.85 20.47
C SER A 161 17.13 21.29 19.20
N GLU A 162 18.30 21.92 19.32
CA GLU A 162 19.11 22.41 18.19
C GLU A 162 19.62 21.30 17.26
N VAL A 163 19.92 20.09 17.78
CA VAL A 163 20.52 18.98 16.99
C VAL A 163 19.60 17.77 16.80
N GLY A 164 18.34 17.87 17.25
CA GLY A 164 17.34 16.82 17.15
C GLY A 164 17.59 15.59 18.04
N ALA A 165 18.30 15.75 19.16
CA ALA A 165 18.60 14.68 20.13
C ALA A 165 17.52 14.57 21.22
N THR A 166 16.25 14.44 20.81
CA THR A 166 15.08 14.52 21.71
C THR A 166 15.02 13.42 22.77
N TRP A 167 15.69 12.29 22.55
CA TRP A 167 15.73 11.16 23.47
C TRP A 167 16.40 11.49 24.82
N VAL A 168 17.26 12.53 24.90
CA VAL A 168 17.92 12.97 26.14
C VAL A 168 17.01 13.80 27.04
N LEU A 169 15.98 14.43 26.46
CA LEU A 169 15.10 15.38 27.14
C LEU A 169 14.41 14.84 28.41
N PRO A 170 13.89 13.59 28.47
CA PRO A 170 13.29 13.04 29.69
C PRO A 170 14.23 13.10 30.89
N SER A 171 15.49 12.71 30.69
CA SER A 171 16.52 12.69 31.73
C SER A 171 16.90 14.13 32.12
N ALA A 172 17.03 15.04 31.16
CA ALA A 172 17.32 16.45 31.43
C ALA A 172 16.20 17.17 32.22
N PHE A 173 14.92 16.95 31.88
CA PHE A 173 13.80 17.50 32.65
C PHE A 173 13.75 16.91 34.06
N TYR A 174 14.07 15.64 34.20
CA TYR A 174 14.13 14.98 35.49
C TYR A 174 15.18 15.60 36.43
N PHE A 175 16.37 15.92 35.92
CA PHE A 175 17.39 16.65 36.69
C PHE A 175 16.94 18.08 37.04
N LEU A 176 16.18 18.77 36.17
CA LEU A 176 15.60 20.08 36.48
C LEU A 176 14.63 20.06 37.66
N CYS A 177 13.89 18.95 37.86
CA CYS A 177 12.93 18.83 38.97
C CYS A 177 13.57 18.93 40.36
N TYR A 178 14.90 18.78 40.47
CA TYR A 178 15.63 19.01 41.72
C TYR A 178 15.80 20.49 42.09
N SER A 179 15.55 21.40 41.15
CA SER A 179 15.61 22.86 41.36
C SER A 179 14.21 23.44 41.49
N ASP A 180 14.04 24.53 42.23
CA ASP A 180 12.74 25.21 42.30
C ASP A 180 12.43 25.95 40.99
N MET A 181 11.15 26.02 40.60
CA MET A 181 10.71 26.74 39.40
C MET A 181 11.20 28.20 39.40
N ARG A 182 11.29 28.84 40.57
CA ARG A 182 11.81 30.21 40.67
C ARG A 182 13.29 30.31 40.33
N ASP A 183 14.08 29.28 40.63
CA ASP A 183 15.50 29.25 40.33
C ASP A 183 15.72 28.94 38.85
N ILE A 184 14.90 28.04 38.27
CA ILE A 184 14.87 27.78 36.83
C ILE A 184 14.58 29.05 36.04
N LEU A 185 13.53 29.80 36.41
CA LEU A 185 13.17 31.05 35.73
C LEU A 185 14.19 32.18 35.91
N LYS A 186 15.03 32.10 36.95
CA LYS A 186 16.12 33.06 37.22
C LYS A 186 17.46 32.65 36.63
N SER A 187 17.58 31.42 36.11
CA SER A 187 18.82 30.95 35.51
C SER A 187 19.22 31.87 34.35
N PRO A 188 20.51 32.22 34.22
CA PRO A 188 21.02 32.95 33.07
C PRO A 188 20.86 32.17 31.75
N GLN A 189 20.63 30.85 31.80
CA GLN A 189 20.37 30.00 30.63
C GLN A 189 18.90 30.04 30.17
N TRP A 190 17.96 30.42 31.04
CA TRP A 190 16.53 30.44 30.73
C TRP A 190 16.15 31.34 29.54
N PRO A 191 16.65 32.59 29.43
CA PRO A 191 16.35 33.46 28.29
C PRO A 191 16.97 32.98 26.97
N LEU A 192 17.92 32.04 27.03
CA LEU A 192 18.61 31.50 25.85
C LEU A 192 17.87 30.32 25.22
N LEU A 193 16.84 29.79 25.88
CA LEU A 193 15.91 28.80 25.32
C LEU A 193 14.93 29.47 24.35
N THR A 194 14.47 28.72 23.33
CA THR A 194 13.38 29.20 22.46
C THR A 194 12.06 29.29 23.24
N ALA A 195 11.09 30.05 22.75
CA ALA A 195 9.77 30.12 23.39
C ALA A 195 9.12 28.74 23.54
N VAL A 196 9.34 27.85 22.56
CA VAL A 196 8.86 26.47 22.57
C VAL A 196 9.58 25.63 23.63
N ASP A 197 10.91 25.76 23.75
CA ASP A 197 11.67 25.03 24.77
C ASP A 197 11.35 25.53 26.18
N GLN A 198 11.09 26.83 26.36
CA GLN A 198 10.64 27.41 27.63
C GLN A 198 9.27 26.86 28.04
N GLU A 199 8.30 26.84 27.13
CA GLU A 199 6.97 26.29 27.38
C GLU A 199 7.06 24.78 27.68
N THR A 200 7.83 24.04 26.88
CA THR A 200 8.06 22.59 27.07
C THR A 200 8.72 22.31 28.41
N THR A 201 9.66 23.15 28.85
CA THR A 201 10.31 23.02 30.15
C THR A 201 9.32 23.25 31.30
N ILE A 202 8.47 24.29 31.23
CA ILE A 202 7.45 24.56 32.26
C ILE A 202 6.43 23.42 32.34
N VAL A 203 5.95 22.95 31.18
CA VAL A 203 4.98 21.86 31.08
C VAL A 203 5.56 20.56 31.62
N SER A 204 6.76 20.19 31.18
CA SER A 204 7.42 18.94 31.59
C SER A 204 7.78 18.96 33.07
N TYR A 205 8.28 20.09 33.57
CA TYR A 205 8.54 20.30 34.99
C TYR A 205 7.28 20.15 35.84
N THR A 206 6.15 20.73 35.40
CA THR A 206 4.87 20.64 36.11
C THR A 206 4.33 19.21 36.11
N LYS A 207 4.40 18.50 34.98
CA LYS A 207 3.98 17.10 34.86
C LYS A 207 4.84 16.17 35.73
N GLN A 208 6.16 16.28 35.67
CA GLN A 208 7.07 15.44 36.46
C GLN A 208 6.99 15.74 37.97
N ARG A 209 6.80 17.00 38.37
CA ARG A 209 6.64 17.37 39.79
C ARG A 209 5.27 16.96 40.36
N LEU A 210 4.21 16.92 39.54
CA LEU A 210 2.91 16.36 39.90
C LEU A 210 2.92 14.81 39.97
N ALA A 211 3.78 14.16 39.20
CA ALA A 211 3.90 12.70 39.12
C ALA A 211 4.83 12.04 40.17
N CYS A 212 5.39 12.79 41.13
CA CYS A 212 6.35 12.25 42.12
C CYS A 212 5.71 12.07 43.52
N PRO A 213 5.78 10.85 44.10
CA PRO A 213 6.81 10.51 45.11
C PRO A 213 8.01 9.81 44.45
N PRO A 214 9.15 9.67 45.14
CA PRO A 214 10.43 10.00 44.54
C PRO A 214 10.98 8.85 43.68
N VAL A 215 11.01 9.09 42.37
CA VAL A 215 11.42 8.11 41.32
C VAL A 215 12.88 7.69 41.45
N LEU A 216 13.82 8.58 41.78
CA LEU A 216 15.21 8.14 42.01
C LEU A 216 15.40 7.30 43.29
N PRO A 217 14.78 7.59 44.44
CA PRO A 217 14.76 6.65 45.57
C PRO A 217 14.13 5.29 45.24
N PHE A 218 13.09 5.24 44.39
CA PHE A 218 12.48 3.98 43.94
C PHE A 218 13.42 3.13 43.05
N LEU A 219 14.26 3.80 42.26
CA LEU A 219 15.37 3.17 41.52
C LEU A 219 16.60 2.87 42.39
N ARG A 220 16.74 3.51 43.57
CA ARG A 220 17.87 3.35 44.50
C ARG A 220 17.64 2.38 45.66
N ILE A 221 16.39 2.03 46.00
CA ILE A 221 16.06 1.23 47.20
C ILE A 221 15.59 -0.17 46.79
N PRO A 222 16.17 -1.27 47.35
CA PRO A 222 15.83 -2.63 46.96
C PRO A 222 14.40 -3.08 47.29
N PHE A 223 13.76 -2.47 48.29
CA PHE A 223 12.40 -2.82 48.73
C PHE A 223 11.65 -1.58 49.25
N THR A 224 10.48 -1.29 48.65
CA THR A 224 9.50 -0.32 49.17
C THR A 224 8.08 -0.83 48.97
N GLU A 225 7.14 -0.32 49.77
CA GLU A 225 5.73 -0.71 49.83
C GLU A 225 5.10 -0.82 48.42
N GLY A 226 4.82 -2.05 47.99
CA GLY A 226 4.15 -2.35 46.71
C GLY A 226 4.78 -3.49 45.91
N CYS A 227 6.07 -3.79 46.10
CA CYS A 227 6.73 -4.95 45.51
C CYS A 227 7.56 -5.71 46.56
N SER A 228 7.47 -7.04 46.57
CA SER A 228 8.03 -7.89 47.64
C SER A 228 9.16 -8.82 47.19
N THR A 229 9.37 -8.94 45.87
CA THR A 229 10.42 -9.78 45.28
C THR A 229 11.22 -9.00 44.22
N LEU A 230 12.46 -9.43 43.97
CA LEU A 230 13.37 -8.79 43.02
C LEU A 230 12.79 -8.75 41.59
N ASP A 231 12.08 -9.80 41.18
CA ASP A 231 11.44 -9.90 39.87
C ASP A 231 10.22 -8.98 39.78
N GLU A 232 9.36 -8.91 40.81
CA GLU A 232 8.23 -7.97 40.86
C GLU A 232 8.69 -6.51 40.80
N CYS A 233 9.75 -6.17 41.52
CA CYS A 233 10.28 -4.81 41.49
C CYS A 233 10.93 -4.47 40.12
N SER A 234 11.44 -5.46 39.39
CA SER A 234 11.96 -5.29 38.02
C SER A 234 10.82 -5.08 37.00
N GLU A 235 9.73 -5.82 37.15
CA GLU A 235 8.56 -5.74 36.30
C GLU A 235 7.82 -4.40 36.50
N TYR A 236 7.65 -3.95 37.75
CA TYR A 236 7.08 -2.62 38.06
C TYR A 236 7.93 -1.45 37.54
N ARG A 237 9.27 -1.59 37.54
CA ARG A 237 10.17 -0.58 36.94
C ARG A 237 10.06 -0.53 35.42
N THR A 238 9.86 -1.69 34.78
CA THR A 238 9.70 -1.80 33.32
C THR A 238 8.38 -1.17 32.88
N LEU A 239 7.28 -1.47 33.58
CA LEU A 239 5.97 -0.85 33.34
C LEU A 239 6.00 0.67 33.50
N TYR A 240 6.73 1.19 34.50
CA TYR A 240 6.89 2.63 34.68
C TYR A 240 7.71 3.29 33.57
N LEU A 241 8.77 2.63 33.08
CA LEU A 241 9.57 3.10 31.93
C LEU A 241 8.76 3.12 30.63
N GLU A 242 7.86 2.15 30.43
CA GLU A 242 6.92 2.14 29.31
C GLU A 242 5.91 3.30 29.41
N ASP A 243 5.41 3.61 30.61
CA ASP A 243 4.46 4.70 30.85
C ASP A 243 5.09 6.10 30.65
N VAL A 244 6.36 6.28 31.03
CA VAL A 244 7.13 7.50 30.75
C VAL A 244 7.59 7.56 29.29
N GLY A 245 7.91 6.42 28.67
CA GLY A 245 8.24 6.31 27.25
C GLY A 245 7.06 6.58 26.32
N ALA A 246 5.83 6.39 26.81
CA ALA A 246 4.60 6.75 26.13
C ALA A 246 4.30 8.27 26.13
N TRP A 247 5.08 9.08 26.86
CA TRP A 247 4.93 10.53 26.82
C TRP A 247 5.38 11.06 25.47
N ASN A 248 4.44 11.57 24.69
CA ASN A 248 4.74 12.22 23.42
C ASN A 248 5.40 13.59 23.68
N ILE A 249 6.71 13.60 23.87
CA ILE A 249 7.49 14.83 24.15
C ILE A 249 7.59 15.70 22.88
N SER A 250 7.36 15.12 21.70
CA SER A 250 7.18 15.83 20.43
C SER A 250 5.80 16.47 20.24
N ASP A 251 4.84 16.19 21.12
CA ASP A 251 3.51 16.83 21.18
C ASP A 251 3.15 17.16 22.65
N PRO A 252 3.69 18.27 23.20
CA PRO A 252 3.44 18.68 24.58
C PRO A 252 1.96 18.90 24.90
N LEU A 253 1.13 19.14 23.87
CA LEU A 253 -0.31 19.40 23.96
C LEU A 253 -1.17 18.15 23.81
N GLY A 254 -0.71 17.12 23.08
CA GLY A 254 -1.42 15.85 22.92
C GLY A 254 -1.64 15.12 24.25
N SER A 255 -0.67 15.21 25.17
CA SER A 255 -0.72 14.60 26.50
C SER A 255 -1.39 15.46 27.59
N TYR A 256 -2.06 16.57 27.21
CA TYR A 256 -2.88 17.39 28.12
C TYR A 256 -4.40 17.22 27.90
N ARG A 257 -4.84 16.26 27.08
CA ARG A 257 -6.28 15.99 26.90
C ARG A 257 -6.94 15.22 28.06
N ASP A 258 -6.17 14.51 28.89
CA ASP A 258 -6.73 13.56 29.87
C ASP A 258 -6.54 13.92 31.37
N TRP A 259 -6.13 15.14 31.72
CA TRP A 259 -6.06 15.58 33.13
C TRP A 259 -6.81 16.88 33.35
N THR A 260 -7.96 16.82 34.03
CA THR A 260 -8.81 17.96 34.39
C THR A 260 -8.54 18.44 35.82
N PRO A 261 -8.08 19.69 36.02
CA PRO A 261 -8.32 20.43 37.25
C PRO A 261 -9.58 21.30 37.10
N PHE A 262 -10.28 21.45 38.22
CA PHE A 262 -11.54 22.18 38.44
C PHE A 262 -11.76 23.42 37.53
N GLU A 263 -12.83 23.30 36.73
CA GLU A 263 -13.70 24.36 36.19
C GLU A 263 -13.06 25.63 35.62
N SER A 264 -12.83 25.66 34.31
CA SER A 264 -13.78 26.32 33.38
C SER A 264 -13.19 26.41 31.96
N LYS A 265 -13.57 25.45 31.10
CA LYS A 265 -13.81 25.60 29.65
C LYS A 265 -14.24 24.22 29.15
N VAL A 266 -15.49 24.12 28.75
CA VAL A 266 -16.14 22.90 28.23
C VAL A 266 -15.28 22.30 27.12
N SER A 267 -14.58 21.20 27.37
CA SER A 267 -13.98 20.40 26.30
C SER A 267 -15.13 19.80 25.50
N HIS A 268 -15.26 20.20 24.23
CA HIS A 268 -16.31 19.69 23.37
C HIS A 268 -15.94 18.25 22.97
N ASP A 269 -16.42 17.28 23.74
CA ASP A 269 -16.52 15.89 23.30
C ASP A 269 -17.30 15.90 21.97
N ALA A 270 -16.61 15.63 20.86
CA ALA A 270 -17.18 15.69 19.52
C ALA A 270 -18.41 14.78 19.40
N SER A 271 -18.44 13.67 20.13
CA SER A 271 -19.53 12.72 20.09
C SER A 271 -20.73 13.16 20.90
N ARG A 272 -20.50 13.85 22.02
CA ARG A 272 -21.55 14.59 22.71
C ARG A 272 -22.09 15.73 21.84
N GLN A 273 -21.22 16.46 21.15
CA GLN A 273 -21.64 17.54 20.25
C GLN A 273 -22.46 17.02 19.07
N ASN A 274 -22.07 15.89 18.48
CA ASN A 274 -22.81 15.27 17.38
C ASN A 274 -24.25 14.91 17.77
N ARG A 275 -24.47 14.41 19.00
CA ARG A 275 -25.82 14.14 19.53
C ARG A 275 -26.65 15.41 19.63
N VAL A 276 -26.06 16.49 20.16
CA VAL A 276 -26.70 17.80 20.24
C VAL A 276 -27.08 18.32 18.84
N ASP A 277 -26.17 18.17 17.88
CA ASP A 277 -26.37 18.58 16.49
C ASP A 277 -27.54 17.82 15.84
N MET A 278 -27.63 16.50 16.05
CA MET A 278 -28.74 15.68 15.55
C MET A 278 -30.08 16.00 16.23
N ASP A 279 -30.08 16.19 17.55
CA ASP A 279 -31.29 16.56 18.30
C ASP A 279 -31.80 17.94 17.85
N ALA A 280 -30.89 18.89 17.60
CA ALA A 280 -31.22 20.21 17.08
C ALA A 280 -31.81 20.13 15.66
N ALA A 281 -31.23 19.31 14.78
CA ALA A 281 -31.73 19.12 13.42
C ALA A 281 -33.14 18.47 13.41
N ARG A 282 -33.39 17.49 14.30
CA ARG A 282 -34.72 16.90 14.46
C ARG A 282 -35.73 17.85 15.07
N ALA A 283 -35.32 18.68 16.02
CA ALA A 283 -36.19 19.70 16.60
C ALA A 283 -36.56 20.82 15.60
N ALA A 284 -35.73 21.03 14.57
CA ALA A 284 -35.96 22.05 13.55
C ALA A 284 -36.98 21.64 12.48
N THR A 285 -37.28 20.35 12.32
CA THR A 285 -38.23 19.89 11.29
C THR A 285 -39.67 20.26 11.65
N THR A 286 -40.42 20.72 10.65
CA THR A 286 -41.86 20.98 10.77
C THR A 286 -42.73 19.83 10.24
N VAL A 287 -42.10 18.82 9.65
CA VAL A 287 -42.76 17.63 9.11
C VAL A 287 -43.21 16.69 10.22
N ASP A 288 -44.45 16.21 10.16
CA ASP A 288 -44.87 15.04 10.94
C ASP A 288 -44.23 13.78 10.34
N VAL A 289 -43.07 13.41 10.90
CA VAL A 289 -42.26 12.27 10.46
C VAL A 289 -43.06 10.96 10.45
N LEU A 290 -43.95 10.75 11.43
CA LEU A 290 -44.73 9.51 11.53
C LEU A 290 -45.81 9.44 10.46
N ALA A 291 -46.53 10.54 10.23
CA ALA A 291 -47.52 10.62 9.15
C ALA A 291 -46.87 10.48 7.77
N LEU A 292 -45.70 11.10 7.57
CA LEU A 292 -44.99 11.02 6.30
C LEU A 292 -44.41 9.63 6.04
N ARG A 293 -43.87 8.97 7.08
CA ARG A 293 -43.45 7.57 7.01
C ARG A 293 -44.60 6.67 6.59
N ASP A 294 -45.76 6.80 7.24
CA ASP A 294 -46.93 5.99 6.92
C ASP A 294 -47.40 6.28 5.48
N PHE A 295 -47.31 7.51 5.00
CA PHE A 295 -47.57 7.86 3.60
C PHE A 295 -46.63 7.11 2.63
N LEU A 296 -45.32 7.16 2.85
CA LEU A 296 -44.30 6.52 1.99
C LEU A 296 -44.44 5.00 1.94
N HIS A 297 -44.75 4.37 3.09
CA HIS A 297 -44.93 2.92 3.19
C HIS A 297 -46.33 2.45 2.75
N GLY A 298 -47.23 3.38 2.40
CA GLY A 298 -48.56 3.09 1.92
C GLY A 298 -49.57 2.68 2.97
N GLY A 299 -49.42 3.23 4.17
CA GLY A 299 -50.34 3.16 5.30
C GLY A 299 -49.68 2.60 6.56
N SER A 300 -50.21 3.01 7.72
CA SER A 300 -49.72 2.60 9.03
C SER A 300 -49.69 1.07 9.25
N ALA A 301 -50.65 0.35 8.65
CA ALA A 301 -50.71 -1.12 8.74
C ALA A 301 -49.50 -1.79 8.06
N LYS A 302 -49.10 -1.30 6.88
CA LYS A 302 -47.93 -1.83 6.15
C LYS A 302 -46.63 -1.52 6.89
N TRP A 303 -46.52 -0.31 7.43
CA TRP A 303 -45.40 0.05 8.29
C TRP A 303 -45.32 -0.85 9.53
N THR A 304 -46.44 -1.07 10.24
CA THR A 304 -46.47 -1.90 11.45
C THR A 304 -46.00 -3.33 11.17
N ALA A 305 -46.44 -3.92 10.04
CA ALA A 305 -45.97 -5.23 9.62
C ALA A 305 -44.45 -5.25 9.35
N ARG A 306 -43.95 -4.24 8.62
CA ARG A 306 -42.53 -4.06 8.35
C ARG A 306 -41.71 -3.92 9.63
N ALA A 307 -42.12 -3.03 10.53
CA ALA A 307 -41.41 -2.76 11.79
C ALA A 307 -41.29 -4.03 12.65
N ARG A 308 -42.37 -4.82 12.74
CA ARG A 308 -42.36 -6.11 13.42
C ARG A 308 -41.37 -7.11 12.79
N ILE A 309 -41.32 -7.17 11.46
CA ILE A 309 -40.37 -8.05 10.75
C ILE A 309 -38.93 -7.62 10.99
N VAL A 310 -38.62 -6.32 10.88
CA VAL A 310 -37.29 -5.78 11.15
C VAL A 310 -36.86 -6.10 12.58
N ASP A 311 -37.78 -5.97 13.56
CA ASP A 311 -37.50 -6.30 14.96
C ASP A 311 -37.15 -7.78 15.17
N ILE A 312 -37.85 -8.68 14.49
CA ILE A 312 -37.54 -10.13 14.51
C ILE A 312 -36.16 -10.40 13.89
N LEU A 313 -35.86 -9.79 12.74
CA LEU A 313 -34.61 -10.04 12.02
C LEU A 313 -33.39 -9.46 12.76
N GLN A 314 -33.47 -8.26 13.31
CA GLN A 314 -32.34 -7.60 13.98
C GLN A 314 -31.92 -8.32 15.27
N GLN A 315 -32.83 -9.03 15.93
CA GLN A 315 -32.56 -9.76 17.17
C GLN A 315 -31.98 -11.17 16.92
N ASP A 316 -32.12 -11.70 15.71
CA ASP A 316 -31.63 -13.04 15.38
C ASP A 316 -30.15 -12.99 14.93
N PRO A 317 -29.24 -13.69 15.64
CA PRO A 317 -27.79 -13.60 15.39
C PRO A 317 -27.35 -13.93 13.98
N ILE A 318 -28.12 -14.73 13.21
CA ILE A 318 -27.71 -15.08 11.85
C ILE A 318 -27.65 -13.85 10.94
N PHE A 319 -28.54 -12.88 11.20
CA PHE A 319 -28.68 -11.65 10.43
C PHE A 319 -27.76 -10.53 10.95
N ASP A 320 -26.84 -10.81 11.88
CA ASP A 320 -25.82 -9.85 12.29
C ASP A 320 -24.91 -9.48 11.10
N LYS A 321 -24.75 -8.18 10.84
CA LYS A 321 -24.02 -7.64 9.69
C LYS A 321 -22.62 -7.16 10.05
N THR A 322 -22.24 -7.14 11.33
CA THR A 322 -20.96 -6.53 11.79
C THR A 322 -19.73 -7.14 11.12
N GLN A 323 -19.71 -8.46 10.94
CA GLN A 323 -18.58 -9.18 10.35
C GLN A 323 -18.57 -9.17 8.82
N ARG A 324 -19.65 -8.71 8.17
CA ARG A 324 -19.84 -8.81 6.71
C ARG A 324 -18.64 -8.25 5.91
N PRO A 325 -18.06 -7.08 6.23
CA PRO A 325 -16.94 -6.52 5.46
C PRO A 325 -15.67 -7.38 5.47
N PHE A 326 -15.52 -8.26 6.46
CA PHE A 326 -14.34 -9.10 6.67
C PHE A 326 -14.47 -10.50 6.04
N LEU A 327 -15.67 -10.86 5.58
CA LEU A 327 -15.92 -12.17 5.00
C LEU A 327 -15.39 -12.27 3.57
N THR A 328 -14.74 -13.40 3.27
CA THR A 328 -14.39 -13.76 1.90
C THR A 328 -15.64 -14.05 1.06
N ARG A 329 -15.52 -14.02 -0.27
CA ARG A 329 -16.63 -14.37 -1.18
C ARG A 329 -17.27 -15.74 -0.88
N LYS A 330 -16.45 -16.73 -0.52
CA LYS A 330 -16.93 -18.07 -0.18
C LYS A 330 -17.80 -18.04 1.09
N GLU A 331 -17.34 -17.32 2.11
CA GLU A 331 -18.08 -17.16 3.36
C GLU A 331 -19.35 -16.35 3.16
N LEU A 332 -19.33 -15.30 2.33
CA LEU A 332 -20.52 -14.53 1.97
C LEU A 332 -21.58 -15.39 1.26
N TYR A 333 -21.18 -16.30 0.36
CA TYR A 333 -22.11 -17.26 -0.24
C TYR A 333 -22.69 -18.22 0.80
N THR A 334 -21.85 -18.81 1.65
CA THR A 334 -22.30 -19.71 2.72
C THR A 334 -23.25 -19.01 3.69
N ARG A 335 -22.93 -17.78 4.08
CA ARG A 335 -23.81 -16.91 4.87
C ARG A 335 -25.13 -16.69 4.15
N GLY A 336 -25.11 -16.30 2.87
CA GLY A 336 -26.34 -16.09 2.08
C GLY A 336 -27.28 -17.30 2.06
N GLN A 337 -26.73 -18.52 2.03
CA GLN A 337 -27.52 -19.75 2.16
C GLN A 337 -28.10 -19.92 3.57
N ALA A 338 -27.32 -19.64 4.61
CA ALA A 338 -27.78 -19.69 5.99
C ALA A 338 -28.91 -18.67 6.25
N LEU A 339 -28.76 -17.43 5.77
CA LEU A 339 -29.79 -16.39 5.82
C LEU A 339 -31.07 -16.83 5.11
N THR A 340 -30.92 -17.44 3.93
CA THR A 340 -32.04 -17.95 3.14
C THR A 340 -32.84 -18.98 3.96
N ASN A 341 -32.17 -20.00 4.49
CA ASN A 341 -32.82 -21.04 5.29
C ASN A 341 -33.54 -20.44 6.50
N ARG A 342 -32.84 -19.57 7.24
CA ARG A 342 -33.42 -18.96 8.44
C ARG A 342 -34.64 -18.09 8.14
N LEU A 343 -34.64 -17.38 7.01
CA LEU A 343 -35.78 -16.56 6.61
C LEU A 343 -37.03 -17.41 6.34
N TYR A 344 -36.89 -18.60 5.76
CA TYR A 344 -38.02 -19.51 5.58
C TYR A 344 -38.47 -20.18 6.88
N GLU A 345 -37.54 -20.55 7.76
CA GLU A 345 -37.89 -21.02 9.12
C GLU A 345 -38.71 -19.96 9.88
N LEU A 346 -38.30 -18.69 9.81
CA LEU A 346 -39.02 -17.59 10.43
C LEU A 346 -40.37 -17.33 9.76
N LYS A 347 -40.45 -17.43 8.42
CA LYS A 347 -41.72 -17.34 7.70
C LYS A 347 -42.72 -18.37 8.23
N GLU A 348 -42.29 -19.61 8.42
CA GLU A 348 -43.14 -20.68 8.95
C GLU A 348 -43.49 -20.45 10.43
N ALA A 349 -42.49 -20.15 11.27
CA ALA A 349 -42.65 -19.95 12.71
C ALA A 349 -43.57 -18.79 13.07
N HIS A 350 -43.53 -17.70 12.29
CA HIS A 350 -44.35 -16.51 12.49
C HIS A 350 -45.57 -16.43 11.57
N HIS A 351 -45.80 -17.44 10.74
CA HIS A 351 -46.90 -17.49 9.77
C HIS A 351 -46.96 -16.25 8.85
N TRP A 352 -45.80 -15.79 8.39
CA TRP A 352 -45.73 -14.63 7.49
C TRP A 352 -46.39 -14.94 6.15
N SER A 353 -47.18 -13.98 5.67
CA SER A 353 -47.69 -13.99 4.29
C SER A 353 -46.55 -13.87 3.27
N ASP A 354 -46.83 -14.13 1.99
CA ASP A 354 -45.84 -13.96 0.91
C ASP A 354 -45.39 -12.50 0.76
N GLU A 355 -46.29 -11.55 1.04
CA GLU A 355 -45.99 -10.12 1.07
C GLU A 355 -45.02 -9.78 2.22
N GLU A 356 -45.28 -10.32 3.41
CA GLU A 356 -44.41 -10.16 4.58
C GLU A 356 -43.04 -10.83 4.39
N ALA A 357 -42.99 -12.00 3.76
CA ALA A 357 -41.72 -12.64 3.40
C ALA A 357 -40.93 -11.79 2.37
N THR A 358 -41.62 -11.13 1.44
CA THR A 358 -40.99 -10.20 0.49
C THR A 358 -40.42 -8.96 1.20
N ILE A 359 -41.13 -8.45 2.22
CA ILE A 359 -40.63 -7.38 3.09
C ILE A 359 -39.39 -7.86 3.84
N ALA A 360 -39.41 -9.07 4.43
CA ALA A 360 -38.26 -9.63 5.13
C ALA A 360 -37.02 -9.70 4.23
N VAL A 361 -37.16 -10.17 2.99
CA VAL A 361 -36.05 -10.23 2.03
C VAL A 361 -35.54 -8.82 1.67
N SER A 362 -36.41 -7.83 1.51
CA SER A 362 -36.00 -6.49 1.07
C SER A 362 -35.26 -5.69 2.15
N VAL A 363 -35.57 -5.90 3.44
CA VAL A 363 -34.92 -5.19 4.56
C VAL A 363 -33.56 -5.79 4.95
N LEU A 364 -33.29 -7.04 4.58
CA LEU A 364 -31.99 -7.69 4.86
C LEU A 364 -30.81 -6.95 4.27
N ASP A 365 -31.02 -6.30 3.13
CA ASP A 365 -29.96 -5.60 2.40
C ASP A 365 -28.79 -6.55 2.05
N ASP A 366 -29.10 -7.82 1.77
CA ASP A 366 -28.20 -8.88 1.29
C ASP A 366 -28.70 -9.41 -0.05
N ALA A 367 -27.82 -9.58 -1.01
CA ALA A 367 -28.15 -10.28 -2.24
C ALA A 367 -28.20 -11.81 -1.98
N LEU A 368 -29.39 -12.35 -1.75
CA LEU A 368 -29.53 -13.77 -1.41
C LEU A 368 -29.32 -14.71 -2.62
N PRO A 369 -28.65 -15.86 -2.45
CA PRO A 369 -28.51 -16.87 -3.51
C PRO A 369 -29.85 -17.33 -4.10
N ILE A 370 -30.94 -17.29 -3.34
CA ILE A 370 -32.28 -17.69 -3.82
C ILE A 370 -33.01 -16.58 -4.61
N ALA A 371 -32.47 -15.37 -4.70
CA ALA A 371 -33.21 -14.22 -5.21
C ALA A 371 -33.85 -14.47 -6.58
N LEU A 372 -33.11 -15.09 -7.53
CA LEU A 372 -33.65 -15.35 -8.87
C LEU A 372 -34.78 -16.39 -8.89
N HIS A 373 -34.82 -17.28 -7.90
CA HIS A 373 -35.94 -18.21 -7.74
C HIS A 373 -37.24 -17.43 -7.50
N ASN A 374 -37.21 -16.48 -6.55
CA ASN A 374 -38.38 -15.73 -6.12
C ASN A 374 -38.82 -14.66 -7.14
N ILE A 375 -37.87 -13.93 -7.74
CA ILE A 375 -38.20 -12.77 -8.61
C ILE A 375 -38.49 -13.16 -10.06
N ALA A 376 -37.96 -14.30 -10.54
CA ALA A 376 -38.05 -14.68 -11.95
C ALA A 376 -38.57 -16.11 -12.14
N PHE A 377 -37.91 -17.13 -11.59
CA PHE A 377 -38.26 -18.52 -11.87
C PHE A 377 -39.69 -18.88 -11.44
N GLU A 378 -40.06 -18.64 -10.18
CA GLU A 378 -41.39 -18.99 -9.68
C GLU A 378 -42.50 -18.19 -10.37
N PRO A 379 -42.42 -16.85 -10.52
CA PRO A 379 -43.42 -16.08 -11.24
C PRO A 379 -43.59 -16.51 -12.70
N VAL A 380 -42.48 -16.73 -13.42
CA VAL A 380 -42.52 -17.17 -14.84
C VAL A 380 -43.09 -18.57 -14.96
N PHE A 381 -42.70 -19.49 -14.06
CA PHE A 381 -43.23 -20.85 -14.02
C PHE A 381 -44.74 -20.83 -13.78
N ARG A 382 -45.22 -20.12 -12.74
CA ARG A 382 -46.66 -20.00 -12.45
C ARG A 382 -47.44 -19.36 -13.58
N LEU A 383 -46.85 -18.36 -14.24
CA LEU A 383 -47.53 -17.62 -15.30
C LEU A 383 -47.65 -18.43 -16.60
N GLN A 384 -46.63 -19.22 -16.98
CA GLN A 384 -46.50 -19.80 -18.33
C GLN A 384 -46.47 -21.34 -18.38
N ALA A 385 -46.35 -22.04 -17.25
CA ALA A 385 -46.45 -23.50 -17.22
C ALA A 385 -47.84 -24.00 -17.64
N SER A 386 -47.88 -25.22 -18.18
CA SER A 386 -49.13 -25.94 -18.46
C SER A 386 -49.79 -26.41 -17.15
N ASP A 387 -51.09 -26.65 -17.18
CA ASP A 387 -51.83 -27.14 -16.00
C ASP A 387 -51.25 -28.47 -15.47
N ALA A 388 -50.77 -29.33 -16.36
CA ALA A 388 -50.11 -30.59 -15.99
C ALA A 388 -48.78 -30.35 -15.25
N LEU A 389 -47.96 -29.43 -15.75
CA LEU A 389 -46.68 -29.10 -15.11
C LEU A 389 -46.89 -28.41 -13.76
N LEU A 390 -47.91 -27.55 -13.66
CA LEU A 390 -48.35 -26.93 -12.40
C LEU A 390 -48.82 -27.98 -11.40
N ALA A 391 -49.66 -28.93 -11.81
CA ALA A 391 -50.17 -29.98 -10.93
C ALA A 391 -49.04 -30.81 -10.30
N HIS A 392 -47.93 -31.01 -11.02
CA HIS A 392 -46.80 -31.79 -10.52
C HIS A 392 -45.80 -30.97 -9.68
N TYR A 393 -45.41 -29.79 -10.15
CA TYR A 393 -44.29 -29.04 -9.58
C TYR A 393 -44.67 -27.79 -8.79
N ALA A 394 -45.89 -27.25 -8.92
CA ALA A 394 -46.24 -25.97 -8.28
C ALA A 394 -46.09 -26.01 -6.75
N HIS A 395 -46.47 -27.12 -6.12
CA HIS A 395 -46.27 -27.33 -4.68
C HIS A 395 -44.78 -27.34 -4.32
N LEU A 396 -43.94 -28.03 -5.09
CA LEU A 396 -42.49 -28.11 -4.83
C LEU A 396 -41.79 -26.76 -5.03
N VAL A 397 -42.23 -25.96 -6.01
CA VAL A 397 -41.74 -24.59 -6.21
C VAL A 397 -42.15 -23.70 -5.03
N ALA A 398 -43.40 -23.77 -4.59
CA ALA A 398 -43.93 -22.96 -3.51
C ALA A 398 -43.25 -23.25 -2.16
N THR A 399 -43.02 -24.54 -1.87
CA THR A 399 -42.43 -25.04 -0.61
C THR A 399 -40.90 -25.14 -0.64
N LYS A 400 -40.26 -24.64 -1.70
CA LYS A 400 -38.80 -24.71 -1.91
C LYS A 400 -38.23 -26.14 -1.91
N GLY A 401 -39.08 -27.14 -2.16
CA GLY A 401 -38.66 -28.52 -2.48
C GLY A 401 -37.86 -28.61 -3.78
N ILE A 402 -38.01 -27.62 -4.67
CA ILE A 402 -37.07 -27.36 -5.77
C ILE A 402 -36.63 -25.90 -5.78
N LEU A 403 -35.35 -25.67 -6.08
CA LEU A 403 -34.75 -24.35 -6.20
C LEU A 403 -34.48 -24.07 -7.67
N GLY A 404 -34.79 -22.86 -8.12
CA GLY A 404 -34.95 -22.55 -9.53
C GLY A 404 -34.19 -21.32 -9.96
N CYS A 405 -33.84 -21.25 -11.24
CA CYS A 405 -33.23 -20.08 -11.86
C CYS A 405 -33.77 -19.87 -13.28
N TYR A 406 -33.57 -18.67 -13.84
CA TYR A 406 -34.08 -18.29 -15.16
C TYR A 406 -32.91 -18.15 -16.15
N LEU A 407 -32.75 -19.12 -17.05
CA LEU A 407 -31.60 -19.24 -17.96
C LEU A 407 -31.93 -18.67 -19.33
N GLN A 408 -31.86 -17.34 -19.45
CA GLN A 408 -32.03 -16.63 -20.71
C GLN A 408 -30.69 -16.29 -21.36
N THR A 409 -29.91 -15.43 -20.71
CA THR A 409 -28.67 -14.85 -21.23
C THR A 409 -27.63 -15.91 -21.55
N GLU A 410 -26.95 -15.73 -22.67
CA GLU A 410 -25.84 -16.52 -23.15
C GLU A 410 -24.56 -15.70 -23.20
N LEU A 411 -23.41 -16.38 -23.27
CA LEU A 411 -22.11 -15.76 -23.38
C LEU A 411 -22.04 -14.83 -24.60
N GLY A 412 -22.66 -15.22 -25.73
CA GLY A 412 -22.72 -14.40 -26.95
C GLY A 412 -23.91 -13.42 -27.03
N HIS A 413 -24.97 -13.64 -26.23
CA HIS A 413 -26.25 -12.95 -26.42
C HIS A 413 -26.96 -12.62 -25.09
N GLY A 414 -27.06 -11.34 -24.76
CA GLY A 414 -27.91 -10.83 -23.67
C GLY A 414 -29.10 -10.02 -24.20
N THR A 415 -28.82 -8.85 -24.76
CA THR A 415 -29.85 -7.92 -25.27
C THR A 415 -30.69 -8.51 -26.41
N ASN A 416 -30.06 -9.17 -27.39
CA ASN A 416 -30.74 -9.71 -28.56
C ASN A 416 -31.20 -11.16 -28.33
N VAL A 417 -32.24 -11.32 -27.52
CA VAL A 417 -32.81 -12.63 -27.15
C VAL A 417 -33.27 -13.46 -28.36
N ARG A 418 -33.56 -12.83 -29.51
CA ARG A 418 -33.93 -13.56 -30.74
C ARG A 418 -32.78 -14.38 -31.32
N MET A 419 -31.55 -13.98 -31.04
CA MET A 419 -30.36 -14.61 -31.60
C MET A 419 -29.76 -15.70 -30.71
N LEU A 420 -30.37 -16.00 -29.55
CA LEU A 420 -29.94 -17.10 -28.68
C LEU A 420 -29.63 -18.37 -29.48
N GLU A 421 -28.55 -19.04 -29.13
CA GLU A 421 -28.00 -20.17 -29.87
C GLU A 421 -28.39 -21.52 -29.24
N THR A 422 -28.77 -21.55 -27.95
CA THR A 422 -29.29 -22.77 -27.33
C THR A 422 -30.52 -23.26 -28.09
N THR A 423 -30.55 -24.53 -28.48
CA THR A 423 -31.65 -25.15 -29.24
C THR A 423 -32.44 -26.12 -28.38
N ALA A 424 -33.74 -26.20 -28.64
CA ALA A 424 -34.65 -27.22 -28.14
C ALA A 424 -35.32 -27.92 -29.33
N THR A 425 -34.77 -29.07 -29.75
CA THR A 425 -35.23 -29.79 -30.95
C THR A 425 -36.22 -30.87 -30.59
N TYR A 426 -37.44 -30.79 -31.12
CA TYR A 426 -38.49 -31.79 -30.87
C TYR A 426 -38.20 -33.10 -31.60
N GLN A 427 -38.26 -34.22 -30.88
CA GLN A 427 -38.12 -35.57 -31.41
C GLN A 427 -39.49 -36.25 -31.54
N LEU A 428 -39.85 -36.65 -32.75
CA LEU A 428 -41.15 -37.26 -33.02
C LEU A 428 -41.30 -38.63 -32.35
N ASP A 429 -40.23 -39.44 -32.39
CA ASP A 429 -40.27 -40.85 -31.97
C ASP A 429 -40.40 -41.01 -30.46
N THR A 430 -39.77 -40.11 -29.69
CA THR A 430 -39.75 -40.18 -28.22
C THR A 430 -40.67 -39.17 -27.54
N GLN A 431 -41.22 -38.20 -28.29
CA GLN A 431 -41.98 -37.06 -27.76
C GLN A 431 -41.19 -36.30 -26.68
N GLU A 432 -39.92 -36.05 -26.96
CA GLU A 432 -39.00 -35.32 -26.09
C GLU A 432 -38.39 -34.12 -26.83
N PHE A 433 -37.90 -33.14 -26.07
CA PHE A 433 -37.03 -32.09 -26.58
C PHE A 433 -35.56 -32.42 -26.30
N GLU A 434 -34.70 -32.23 -27.30
CA GLU A 434 -33.24 -32.18 -27.15
C GLU A 434 -32.79 -30.76 -26.86
N ILE A 435 -32.37 -30.48 -25.62
CA ILE A 435 -31.75 -29.21 -25.23
C ILE A 435 -30.25 -29.29 -25.49
N HIS A 436 -29.72 -28.38 -26.31
CA HIS A 436 -28.31 -28.38 -26.67
C HIS A 436 -27.73 -26.97 -26.79
N SER A 437 -26.47 -26.84 -26.34
CA SER A 437 -25.63 -25.66 -26.49
C SER A 437 -24.59 -25.91 -27.60
N PRO A 438 -24.90 -25.59 -28.88
CA PRO A 438 -24.11 -25.99 -30.04
C PRO A 438 -22.70 -25.38 -30.07
N THR A 439 -22.54 -24.18 -29.53
CA THR A 439 -21.30 -23.40 -29.57
C THR A 439 -20.85 -23.03 -28.16
N LEU A 440 -19.62 -22.52 -28.01
CA LEU A 440 -19.19 -21.94 -26.73
C LEU A 440 -20.04 -20.71 -26.38
N THR A 441 -20.37 -19.88 -27.36
CA THR A 441 -21.15 -18.64 -27.19
C THR A 441 -22.60 -18.92 -26.76
N SER A 442 -23.14 -20.10 -27.07
CA SER A 442 -24.45 -20.57 -26.59
C SER A 442 -24.51 -20.95 -25.11
N THR A 443 -23.36 -20.96 -24.41
CA THR A 443 -23.31 -21.25 -22.97
C THR A 443 -24.15 -20.21 -22.23
N LYS A 444 -25.13 -20.65 -21.44
CA LYS A 444 -25.89 -19.75 -20.55
C LYS A 444 -24.94 -19.08 -19.59
N TRP A 445 -25.08 -17.79 -19.35
CA TRP A 445 -24.13 -16.98 -18.60
C TRP A 445 -24.85 -15.90 -17.78
N TRP A 446 -24.25 -15.44 -16.67
CA TRP A 446 -24.80 -14.47 -15.70
C TRP A 446 -25.96 -14.95 -14.84
N ILE A 447 -26.39 -16.21 -14.96
CA ILE A 447 -27.66 -16.63 -14.35
C ILE A 447 -27.53 -16.69 -12.83
N GLY A 448 -28.24 -15.82 -12.12
CA GLY A 448 -28.32 -15.85 -10.65
C GLY A 448 -28.79 -17.21 -10.14
N SER A 449 -28.29 -17.65 -9.00
CA SER A 449 -28.60 -18.94 -8.36
C SER A 449 -28.11 -20.18 -9.13
N LEU A 450 -27.57 -20.07 -10.34
CA LEU A 450 -27.24 -21.23 -11.18
C LEU A 450 -25.95 -21.94 -10.72
N GLY A 451 -24.97 -21.17 -10.26
CA GLY A 451 -23.61 -21.66 -10.07
C GLY A 451 -23.53 -22.85 -9.12
N LYS A 452 -24.28 -22.79 -8.02
CA LYS A 452 -24.26 -23.75 -6.91
C LYS A 452 -25.62 -23.97 -6.24
N THR A 453 -26.63 -23.10 -6.42
CA THR A 453 -27.88 -23.13 -5.62
C THR A 453 -29.03 -23.88 -6.30
N ALA A 454 -29.33 -23.59 -7.56
CA ALA A 454 -30.54 -24.06 -8.23
C ALA A 454 -30.46 -25.55 -8.62
N THR A 455 -31.55 -26.29 -8.38
CA THR A 455 -31.74 -27.68 -8.80
C THR A 455 -32.44 -27.78 -10.16
N HIS A 456 -33.26 -26.79 -10.51
CA HIS A 456 -34.02 -26.69 -11.75
C HIS A 456 -33.80 -25.33 -12.41
N GLY A 457 -34.15 -25.24 -13.68
CA GLY A 457 -34.08 -24.01 -14.44
C GLY A 457 -35.19 -23.91 -15.47
N VAL A 458 -35.66 -22.68 -15.72
CA VAL A 458 -36.43 -22.37 -16.93
C VAL A 458 -35.43 -21.90 -17.97
N VAL A 459 -35.16 -22.74 -18.96
CA VAL A 459 -34.19 -22.52 -20.04
C VAL A 459 -34.90 -21.90 -21.23
N GLN A 460 -34.41 -20.74 -21.68
CA GLN A 460 -34.87 -20.16 -22.93
C GLN A 460 -34.01 -20.65 -24.10
N ALA A 461 -34.63 -21.28 -25.09
CA ALA A 461 -33.94 -21.89 -26.23
C ALA A 461 -34.76 -21.75 -27.52
N LYS A 462 -34.11 -21.76 -28.68
CA LYS A 462 -34.76 -21.80 -29.99
C LYS A 462 -35.50 -23.12 -30.18
N LEU A 463 -36.81 -23.05 -30.35
CA LEU A 463 -37.63 -24.21 -30.64
C LEU A 463 -37.43 -24.64 -32.09
N ILE A 464 -36.92 -25.87 -32.29
CA ILE A 464 -36.71 -26.46 -33.62
C ILE A 464 -37.74 -27.60 -33.80
N LEU A 465 -38.62 -27.45 -34.78
CA LEU A 465 -39.64 -28.45 -35.14
C LEU A 465 -39.04 -29.58 -36.00
N PRO A 466 -39.75 -30.72 -36.15
CA PRO A 466 -39.39 -31.74 -37.13
C PRO A 466 -39.22 -31.12 -38.53
N GLY A 467 -38.13 -31.47 -39.22
CA GLY A 467 -37.74 -30.85 -40.50
C GLY A 467 -36.87 -29.58 -40.37
N GLY A 468 -36.49 -29.17 -39.16
CA GLY A 468 -35.46 -28.15 -38.93
C GLY A 468 -35.97 -26.70 -38.91
N LYS A 469 -37.29 -26.49 -38.80
CA LYS A 469 -37.87 -25.15 -38.78
C LYS A 469 -37.69 -24.49 -37.40
N ASP A 470 -37.02 -23.33 -37.39
CA ASP A 470 -36.82 -22.48 -36.21
C ASP A 470 -38.08 -21.62 -35.94
N MET A 471 -38.65 -21.76 -34.74
CA MET A 471 -39.81 -21.00 -34.27
C MET A 471 -39.44 -19.89 -33.28
N GLY A 472 -38.14 -19.68 -33.04
CA GLY A 472 -37.60 -18.69 -32.13
C GLY A 472 -37.59 -19.13 -30.66
N PRO A 473 -37.22 -18.21 -29.76
CA PRO A 473 -37.01 -18.52 -28.34
C PRO A 473 -38.30 -18.91 -27.60
N HIS A 474 -38.26 -20.07 -26.94
CA HIS A 474 -39.31 -20.62 -26.09
C HIS A 474 -38.73 -21.07 -24.75
N LEU A 475 -39.59 -21.30 -23.76
CA LEU A 475 -39.20 -21.64 -22.39
C LEU A 475 -39.40 -23.13 -22.10
N PHE A 476 -38.39 -23.74 -21.50
CA PHE A 476 -38.34 -25.17 -21.19
C PHE A 476 -37.95 -25.38 -19.73
N PHE A 477 -38.69 -26.20 -19.01
CA PHE A 477 -38.39 -26.60 -17.65
C PHE A 477 -37.36 -27.73 -17.67
N VAL A 478 -36.20 -27.51 -17.05
CA VAL A 478 -35.07 -28.45 -17.10
C VAL A 478 -34.55 -28.70 -15.69
N GLN A 479 -34.46 -29.97 -15.30
CA GLN A 479 -33.71 -30.36 -14.10
C GLN A 479 -32.21 -30.29 -14.38
N LEU A 480 -31.51 -29.57 -13.51
CA LEU A 480 -30.08 -29.27 -13.62
C LEU A 480 -29.24 -30.18 -12.71
N ARG A 481 -29.74 -30.43 -11.49
CA ARG A 481 -29.05 -31.20 -10.45
C ARG A 481 -29.94 -32.28 -9.87
N SER A 482 -29.32 -33.36 -9.42
CA SER A 482 -29.96 -34.41 -8.65
C SER A 482 -30.49 -33.85 -7.33
N LEU A 483 -31.72 -34.21 -6.95
CA LEU A 483 -32.31 -33.81 -5.67
C LEU A 483 -31.75 -34.60 -4.49
N ALA A 484 -31.03 -35.70 -4.74
CA ALA A 484 -30.48 -36.55 -3.69
C ALA A 484 -29.11 -36.07 -3.19
N ASP A 485 -28.25 -35.58 -4.09
CA ASP A 485 -26.85 -35.26 -3.80
C ASP A 485 -26.36 -33.94 -4.43
N HIS A 486 -27.27 -33.21 -5.08
CA HIS A 486 -27.02 -31.90 -5.70
C HIS A 486 -25.96 -31.89 -6.82
N ARG A 487 -25.51 -33.06 -7.28
CA ARG A 487 -24.58 -33.17 -8.39
C ARG A 487 -25.27 -32.79 -9.71
N PRO A 488 -24.58 -32.11 -10.65
CA PRO A 488 -25.11 -31.88 -11.99
C PRO A 488 -25.52 -33.20 -12.65
N LEU A 489 -26.70 -33.22 -13.28
CA LEU A 489 -27.17 -34.39 -14.01
C LEU A 489 -26.33 -34.62 -15.30
N PRO A 490 -26.29 -35.84 -15.85
CA PRO A 490 -25.55 -36.14 -17.07
C PRO A 490 -25.89 -35.18 -18.23
N GLY A 491 -24.89 -34.72 -18.98
CA GLY A 491 -25.08 -33.76 -20.08
C GLY A 491 -25.31 -32.31 -19.66
N ARG A 492 -25.26 -31.96 -18.36
CA ARG A 492 -25.33 -30.59 -17.86
C ARG A 492 -23.98 -30.18 -17.27
N THR A 493 -23.29 -29.24 -17.91
CA THR A 493 -22.07 -28.64 -17.37
C THR A 493 -22.43 -27.31 -16.70
N LEU A 494 -22.24 -27.20 -15.39
CA LEU A 494 -22.67 -26.06 -14.56
C LEU A 494 -21.51 -25.53 -13.72
N GLY A 495 -21.47 -24.23 -13.47
CA GLY A 495 -20.49 -23.63 -12.55
C GLY A 495 -20.75 -22.17 -12.25
N ASP A 496 -19.99 -21.62 -11.30
CA ASP A 496 -20.00 -20.19 -10.96
C ASP A 496 -19.09 -19.42 -11.91
N ILE A 497 -19.45 -18.19 -12.28
CA ILE A 497 -18.69 -17.37 -13.25
C ILE A 497 -17.53 -16.58 -12.63
N GLY A 498 -17.40 -16.58 -11.29
CA GLY A 498 -16.33 -15.89 -10.57
C GLY A 498 -16.75 -14.57 -9.90
N PRO A 499 -15.77 -13.82 -9.38
CA PRO A 499 -16.00 -12.54 -8.70
C PRO A 499 -16.54 -11.47 -9.67
N LYS A 500 -17.28 -10.51 -9.12
CA LYS A 500 -17.91 -9.41 -9.85
C LYS A 500 -17.24 -8.09 -9.49
N ALA A 501 -17.39 -7.08 -10.35
CA ALA A 501 -16.79 -5.77 -10.12
C ALA A 501 -17.24 -5.16 -8.78
N LEU A 502 -16.32 -4.47 -8.10
CA LEU A 502 -16.56 -3.81 -6.81
C LEU A 502 -17.09 -4.73 -5.70
N ALA A 503 -16.90 -6.05 -5.84
CA ALA A 503 -17.51 -7.06 -4.98
C ALA A 503 -19.06 -7.00 -4.93
N GLY A 504 -19.71 -6.37 -5.90
CA GLY A 504 -21.17 -6.34 -5.99
C GLY A 504 -21.75 -7.75 -6.12
N TYR A 505 -22.88 -8.01 -5.48
CA TYR A 505 -23.54 -9.32 -5.45
C TYR A 505 -22.64 -10.47 -4.95
N ALA A 506 -21.64 -10.21 -4.08
CA ALA A 506 -20.65 -11.22 -3.69
C ALA A 506 -21.24 -12.52 -3.11
N SER A 507 -22.39 -12.44 -2.44
CA SER A 507 -23.12 -13.57 -1.87
C SER A 507 -23.90 -14.40 -2.88
N THR A 508 -24.10 -13.93 -4.12
CA THR A 508 -24.83 -14.68 -5.15
C THR A 508 -23.91 -15.48 -6.07
N ASP A 509 -24.34 -16.70 -6.37
CA ASP A 509 -23.67 -17.64 -7.26
C ASP A 509 -24.16 -17.50 -8.71
N ASN A 510 -23.89 -16.34 -9.33
CA ASN A 510 -24.14 -16.18 -10.77
C ASN A 510 -23.34 -17.24 -11.55
N GLY A 511 -24.04 -18.02 -12.36
CA GLY A 511 -23.49 -19.22 -12.96
C GLY A 511 -23.56 -19.25 -14.48
N PHE A 512 -22.93 -20.31 -15.00
CA PHE A 512 -23.03 -20.72 -16.38
C PHE A 512 -23.64 -22.12 -16.49
N ALA A 513 -24.29 -22.40 -17.62
CA ALA A 513 -24.76 -23.74 -17.97
C ALA A 513 -24.54 -24.05 -19.45
N ARG A 514 -24.09 -25.28 -19.72
CA ARG A 514 -23.98 -25.81 -21.07
C ARG A 514 -24.67 -27.17 -21.14
N PHE A 515 -25.47 -27.37 -22.18
CA PHE A 515 -26.28 -28.56 -22.38
C PHE A 515 -25.72 -29.41 -23.52
N ASP A 516 -25.41 -30.67 -23.23
CA ASP A 516 -25.01 -31.66 -24.22
C ASP A 516 -26.16 -32.64 -24.46
N ARG A 517 -26.95 -32.33 -25.50
CA ARG A 517 -28.07 -33.13 -26.02
C ARG A 517 -28.99 -33.71 -24.93
N VAL A 518 -29.37 -32.85 -24.01
CA VAL A 518 -30.20 -33.19 -22.85
C VAL A 518 -31.63 -33.47 -23.29
N ARG A 519 -32.15 -34.67 -23.00
CA ARG A 519 -33.55 -35.03 -23.23
C ARG A 519 -34.44 -34.53 -22.09
N ILE A 520 -35.56 -33.90 -22.42
CA ILE A 520 -36.66 -33.59 -21.51
C ILE A 520 -38.00 -33.97 -22.14
N PRO A 521 -39.01 -34.37 -21.37
CA PRO A 521 -40.35 -34.67 -21.89
C PRO A 521 -40.98 -33.47 -22.59
N LYS A 522 -41.86 -33.71 -23.57
CA LYS A 522 -42.64 -32.66 -24.26
C LYS A 522 -43.37 -31.74 -23.27
N GLU A 523 -43.94 -32.31 -22.21
CA GLU A 523 -44.74 -31.61 -21.20
C GLU A 523 -43.94 -30.53 -20.46
N TYR A 524 -42.60 -30.58 -20.54
CA TYR A 524 -41.72 -29.64 -19.87
C TYR A 524 -41.51 -28.34 -20.68
N MET A 525 -42.07 -28.23 -21.88
CA MET A 525 -42.27 -26.93 -22.52
C MET A 525 -43.33 -26.12 -21.75
N LEU A 526 -43.04 -24.85 -21.45
CA LEU A 526 -44.02 -23.95 -20.79
C LEU A 526 -45.07 -23.52 -21.83
N SER A 527 -46.13 -24.33 -21.96
CA SER A 527 -47.00 -24.33 -23.13
C SER A 527 -48.30 -23.53 -23.02
N LYS A 528 -48.47 -22.68 -21.99
CA LYS A 528 -49.72 -21.93 -21.79
C LYS A 528 -50.10 -21.02 -22.95
N PHE A 529 -49.10 -20.45 -23.63
CA PHE A 529 -49.33 -19.55 -24.76
C PHE A 529 -49.01 -20.20 -26.09
N ALA A 530 -47.96 -21.00 -26.21
CA ALA A 530 -47.59 -21.68 -27.45
C ALA A 530 -47.23 -23.13 -27.13
N ASP A 531 -47.53 -24.08 -28.01
CA ASP A 531 -47.29 -25.50 -27.77
C ASP A 531 -46.79 -26.19 -29.05
N VAL A 532 -46.35 -27.43 -28.91
CA VAL A 532 -46.11 -28.36 -30.03
C VAL A 532 -47.05 -29.54 -29.83
N THR A 533 -47.75 -30.00 -30.86
CA THR A 533 -48.60 -31.20 -30.74
C THR A 533 -47.74 -32.47 -30.68
N ALA A 534 -48.32 -33.61 -30.27
CA ALA A 534 -47.59 -34.89 -30.28
C ALA A 534 -47.05 -35.24 -31.69
N ALA A 535 -47.78 -34.84 -32.73
CA ALA A 535 -47.41 -34.99 -34.15
C ALA A 535 -46.35 -33.97 -34.63
N GLY A 536 -45.85 -33.09 -33.76
CA GLY A 536 -44.81 -32.12 -34.09
C GLY A 536 -45.30 -30.84 -34.78
N GLU A 537 -46.60 -30.55 -34.72
CA GLU A 537 -47.18 -29.33 -35.28
C GLU A 537 -47.14 -28.18 -34.26
N TYR A 538 -46.87 -26.95 -34.72
CA TYR A 538 -46.77 -25.79 -33.83
C TYR A 538 -48.13 -25.13 -33.57
N VAL A 539 -48.45 -24.92 -32.30
CA VAL A 539 -49.63 -24.20 -31.83
C VAL A 539 -49.24 -22.75 -31.55
N THR A 540 -49.78 -21.83 -32.36
CA THR A 540 -49.45 -20.40 -32.28
C THR A 540 -50.11 -19.73 -31.07
N PRO A 541 -49.42 -18.76 -30.43
CA PRO A 541 -50.01 -18.02 -29.33
C PRO A 541 -51.12 -17.06 -29.76
N PRO A 542 -52.12 -16.81 -28.88
CA PRO A 542 -53.20 -15.86 -29.16
C PRO A 542 -52.70 -14.46 -29.52
N HIS A 543 -51.57 -14.05 -28.92
CA HIS A 543 -50.89 -12.81 -29.25
C HIS A 543 -49.37 -12.95 -29.08
N ALA A 544 -48.59 -12.53 -30.07
CA ALA A 544 -47.13 -12.69 -30.14
C ALA A 544 -46.33 -11.98 -29.02
N LYS A 545 -47.00 -11.19 -28.16
CA LYS A 545 -46.41 -10.40 -27.08
C LYS A 545 -46.78 -10.88 -25.67
N LEU A 546 -47.50 -11.99 -25.52
CA LEU A 546 -47.86 -12.50 -24.19
C LEU A 546 -46.64 -12.97 -23.37
N SER A 547 -45.54 -13.32 -24.04
CA SER A 547 -44.27 -13.69 -23.41
C SER A 547 -43.56 -12.55 -22.65
N TYR A 548 -43.94 -11.28 -22.84
CA TYR A 548 -43.33 -10.14 -22.14
C TYR A 548 -43.78 -9.98 -20.68
N GLY A 549 -44.82 -10.70 -20.23
CA GLY A 549 -45.42 -10.52 -18.90
C GLY A 549 -44.42 -10.64 -17.74
N GLY A 550 -43.50 -11.61 -17.81
CA GLY A 550 -42.47 -11.82 -16.78
C GLY A 550 -41.46 -10.67 -16.69
N MET A 551 -40.97 -10.18 -17.83
CA MET A 551 -40.04 -9.04 -17.90
C MET A 551 -40.68 -7.74 -17.37
N LEU A 552 -41.95 -7.50 -17.71
CA LEU A 552 -42.69 -6.31 -17.25
C LEU A 552 -42.93 -6.33 -15.74
N TYR A 553 -43.15 -7.51 -15.15
CA TYR A 553 -43.27 -7.68 -13.70
C TYR A 553 -41.99 -7.27 -12.98
N ILE A 554 -40.83 -7.73 -13.44
CA ILE A 554 -39.56 -7.41 -12.79
C ILE A 554 -39.29 -5.90 -12.89
N ARG A 555 -39.48 -5.29 -14.07
CA ARG A 555 -39.25 -3.85 -14.27
C ARG A 555 -40.18 -2.96 -13.46
N SER A 556 -41.41 -3.39 -13.17
CA SER A 556 -42.35 -2.56 -12.40
C SER A 556 -41.88 -2.34 -10.96
N GLY A 557 -41.20 -3.32 -10.35
CA GLY A 557 -40.63 -3.20 -9.01
C GLY A 557 -39.31 -2.42 -8.94
N MET A 558 -38.56 -2.30 -10.05
CA MET A 558 -37.24 -1.67 -10.06
C MET A 558 -37.27 -0.18 -9.73
N VAL A 559 -38.34 0.54 -10.09
CA VAL A 559 -38.48 1.99 -9.84
C VAL A 559 -38.63 2.26 -8.35
N THR A 560 -39.47 1.47 -7.66
CA THR A 560 -39.61 1.58 -6.20
C THR A 560 -38.30 1.23 -5.49
N ALA A 561 -37.61 0.16 -5.93
CA ALA A 561 -36.31 -0.23 -5.39
C ALA A 561 -35.25 0.87 -5.56
N ALA A 562 -35.28 1.58 -6.69
CA ALA A 562 -34.43 2.75 -6.96
C ALA A 562 -34.66 3.84 -5.90
N GLY A 563 -35.92 4.21 -5.65
CA GLY A 563 -36.26 5.23 -4.67
C GLY A 563 -35.82 4.89 -3.25
N TRP A 564 -36.01 3.64 -2.82
CA TRP A 564 -35.52 3.19 -1.51
C TRP A 564 -34.00 3.14 -1.41
N ALA A 565 -33.30 2.77 -2.48
CA ALA A 565 -31.84 2.78 -2.51
C ALA A 565 -31.28 4.21 -2.39
N ILE A 566 -31.85 5.17 -3.14
CA ILE A 566 -31.51 6.60 -2.98
C ILE A 566 -31.78 7.04 -1.55
N GLY A 567 -32.99 6.78 -1.02
CA GLY A 567 -33.36 7.20 0.34
C GLY A 567 -32.43 6.66 1.43
N LYS A 568 -31.95 5.41 1.32
CA LYS A 568 -30.96 4.85 2.25
C LYS A 568 -29.61 5.59 2.16
N GLY A 569 -29.13 5.83 0.94
CA GLY A 569 -27.87 6.54 0.71
C GLY A 569 -27.94 7.99 1.19
N ASP A 570 -29.08 8.64 0.95
CA ASP A 570 -29.44 10.01 1.33
C ASP A 570 -29.51 10.19 2.85
N GLN A 571 -30.24 9.32 3.57
CA GLN A 571 -30.28 9.35 5.04
C GLN A 571 -28.87 9.22 5.64
N GLY A 572 -28.05 8.32 5.09
CA GLY A 572 -26.67 8.15 5.57
C GLY A 572 -25.79 9.39 5.39
N ILE A 573 -25.90 10.08 4.25
CA ILE A 573 -25.10 11.30 4.01
C ILE A 573 -25.67 12.50 4.78
N ASP A 574 -26.97 12.66 4.90
CA ASP A 574 -27.56 13.81 5.61
C ASP A 574 -27.26 13.79 7.10
N VAL A 575 -27.33 12.60 7.73
CA VAL A 575 -26.86 12.40 9.11
C VAL A 575 -25.39 12.77 9.22
N TYR A 576 -24.53 12.19 8.38
CA TYR A 576 -23.09 12.43 8.43
C TYR A 576 -22.75 13.91 8.18
N ALA A 577 -23.40 14.56 7.22
CA ALA A 577 -23.17 15.95 6.87
C ALA A 577 -23.63 16.92 7.97
N THR A 578 -24.64 16.54 8.73
CA THR A 578 -25.13 17.31 9.89
C THR A 578 -24.10 17.30 11.02
N VAL A 579 -23.49 16.16 11.30
CA VAL A 579 -22.53 16.04 12.42
C VAL A 579 -21.08 16.35 12.02
N ARG A 580 -20.73 16.17 10.73
CA ARG A 580 -19.37 16.43 10.26
C ARG A 580 -19.13 17.93 10.23
N ARG A 581 -18.06 18.37 10.88
CA ARG A 581 -17.59 19.76 10.86
C ARG A 581 -16.24 19.85 10.14
N GLN A 582 -16.06 20.87 9.31
CA GLN A 582 -14.82 21.10 8.56
C GLN A 582 -14.80 22.53 8.03
N GLY A 583 -13.68 23.24 8.18
CA GLY A 583 -13.43 24.51 7.50
C GLY A 583 -13.30 25.68 8.47
N ALA A 584 -14.02 26.77 8.22
CA ALA A 584 -13.97 27.94 9.08
C ALA A 584 -14.65 27.69 10.43
N VAL A 585 -14.07 28.26 11.49
CA VAL A 585 -14.60 28.22 12.85
C VAL A 585 -15.64 29.33 13.02
N GLY A 586 -16.82 28.95 13.49
CA GLY A 586 -17.93 29.84 13.80
C GLY A 586 -17.73 30.64 15.09
N SER A 587 -18.69 31.50 15.40
CA SER A 587 -18.68 32.32 16.63
C SER A 587 -18.82 31.49 17.91
N ASP A 588 -19.31 30.26 17.80
CA ASP A 588 -19.42 29.27 18.88
C ASP A 588 -18.09 28.55 19.17
N GLY A 589 -17.03 28.82 18.40
CA GLY A 589 -15.74 28.17 18.53
C GLY A 589 -15.68 26.78 17.88
N LEU A 590 -16.74 26.35 17.21
CA LEU A 590 -16.80 25.10 16.45
C LEU A 590 -16.63 25.36 14.96
N GLU A 591 -16.00 24.42 14.24
CA GLU A 591 -16.06 24.42 12.78
C GLU A 591 -17.52 24.28 12.30
N HIS A 592 -17.86 24.89 11.16
CA HIS A 592 -19.20 24.78 10.59
C HIS A 592 -19.53 23.33 10.20
N GLN A 593 -20.80 22.95 10.44
CA GLN A 593 -21.35 21.69 9.93
C GLN A 593 -21.33 21.70 8.41
N VAL A 594 -20.87 20.61 7.80
CA VAL A 594 -20.65 20.58 6.36
C VAL A 594 -21.96 20.70 5.57
N ILE A 595 -23.09 20.25 6.13
CA ILE A 595 -24.42 20.39 5.52
C ILE A 595 -24.82 21.85 5.29
N SER A 596 -24.33 22.79 6.11
CA SER A 596 -24.62 24.22 5.95
C SER A 596 -23.97 24.84 4.71
N TYR A 597 -22.96 24.21 4.12
CA TYR A 597 -22.27 24.76 2.95
C TYR A 597 -23.18 24.69 1.72
N PRO A 598 -23.40 25.82 1.00
CA PRO A 598 -24.18 25.85 -0.25
C PRO A 598 -23.73 24.83 -1.28
N SER A 599 -22.40 24.66 -1.41
CA SER A 599 -21.85 23.67 -2.33
C SER A 599 -22.23 22.23 -2.00
N LEU A 600 -22.66 21.92 -0.76
CA LEU A 600 -23.03 20.58 -0.34
C LEU A 600 -24.55 20.38 -0.38
N HIS A 601 -25.35 21.22 0.29
CA HIS A 601 -26.80 20.99 0.33
C HIS A 601 -27.48 21.13 -1.04
N ILE A 602 -26.95 21.96 -1.96
CA ILE A 602 -27.50 22.08 -3.33
C ILE A 602 -27.39 20.76 -4.11
N ARG A 603 -26.45 19.87 -3.77
CA ARG A 603 -26.36 18.52 -4.38
C ARG A 603 -27.01 17.42 -3.55
N LEU A 604 -27.12 17.57 -2.23
CA LEU A 604 -27.73 16.57 -1.33
C LEU A 604 -29.26 16.63 -1.33
N VAL A 605 -29.84 17.80 -1.05
CA VAL A 605 -31.30 17.95 -0.94
C VAL A 605 -32.07 17.48 -2.20
N PRO A 606 -31.54 17.59 -3.43
CA PRO A 606 -32.20 16.97 -4.57
C PRO A 606 -32.31 15.43 -4.54
N LEU A 607 -31.47 14.71 -3.79
CA LEU A 607 -31.55 13.25 -3.66
C LEU A 607 -32.85 12.85 -2.98
N VAL A 608 -33.23 13.51 -1.87
CA VAL A 608 -34.50 13.22 -1.17
C VAL A 608 -35.70 13.40 -2.10
N ALA A 609 -35.67 14.44 -2.95
CA ALA A 609 -36.72 14.68 -3.94
C ALA A 609 -36.84 13.55 -4.97
N ARG A 610 -35.72 13.01 -5.44
CA ARG A 610 -35.71 11.87 -6.38
C ARG A 610 -36.15 10.58 -5.71
N ALA A 611 -35.75 10.33 -4.47
CA ALA A 611 -36.19 9.17 -3.69
C ALA A 611 -37.72 9.14 -3.54
N TYR A 612 -38.32 10.25 -3.11
CA TYR A 612 -39.77 10.39 -2.91
C TYR A 612 -40.55 10.16 -4.20
N VAL A 613 -40.13 10.80 -5.30
CA VAL A 613 -40.77 10.65 -6.61
C VAL A 613 -40.71 9.20 -7.09
N PHE A 614 -39.56 8.53 -6.97
CA PHE A 614 -39.42 7.14 -7.43
C PHE A 614 -40.19 6.13 -6.58
N ILE A 615 -40.29 6.33 -5.27
CA ILE A 615 -41.13 5.48 -4.40
C ILE A 615 -42.59 5.55 -4.84
N GLU A 616 -43.15 6.76 -4.96
CA GLU A 616 -44.56 6.93 -5.32
C GLU A 616 -44.85 6.50 -6.76
N LEU A 617 -43.95 6.82 -7.70
CA LEU A 617 -44.08 6.43 -9.09
C LEU A 617 -44.00 4.90 -9.27
N GLY A 618 -43.08 4.23 -8.59
CA GLY A 618 -42.94 2.79 -8.63
C GLY A 618 -44.14 2.07 -7.99
N ARG A 619 -44.72 2.62 -6.92
CA ARG A 619 -45.99 2.13 -6.35
C ARG A 619 -47.15 2.27 -7.33
N ALA A 620 -47.25 3.39 -8.04
CA ALA A 620 -48.25 3.58 -9.08
C ALA A 620 -48.05 2.58 -10.24
N LEU A 621 -46.81 2.35 -10.65
CA LEU A 621 -46.45 1.39 -11.69
C LEU A 621 -46.79 -0.05 -11.31
N SER A 622 -46.54 -0.43 -10.06
CA SER A 622 -46.89 -1.76 -9.53
C SER A 622 -48.41 -1.99 -9.57
N ARG A 623 -49.21 -1.01 -9.12
CA ARG A 623 -50.69 -1.07 -9.24
C ARG A 623 -51.15 -1.17 -10.70
N GLY A 624 -50.49 -0.43 -11.60
CA GLY A 624 -50.76 -0.50 -13.04
C GLY A 624 -50.44 -1.87 -13.62
N PHE A 625 -49.35 -2.50 -13.17
CA PHE A 625 -48.99 -3.86 -13.58
C PHE A 625 -50.01 -4.89 -13.08
N ASP A 626 -50.47 -4.80 -11.83
CA ASP A 626 -51.51 -5.71 -11.30
C ASP A 626 -52.81 -5.63 -12.12
N SER A 627 -53.17 -4.43 -12.56
CA SER A 627 -54.31 -4.20 -13.46
C SER A 627 -54.09 -4.87 -14.83
N LEU A 628 -52.91 -4.68 -15.42
CA LEU A 628 -52.53 -5.32 -16.68
C LEU A 628 -52.56 -6.86 -16.57
N ALA A 629 -52.00 -7.41 -15.49
CA ALA A 629 -51.95 -8.86 -15.26
C ALA A 629 -53.36 -9.47 -15.17
N LYS A 630 -54.29 -8.78 -14.50
CA LYS A 630 -55.71 -9.16 -14.48
C LYS A 630 -56.33 -9.10 -15.89
N GLY A 631 -56.09 -8.04 -16.65
CA GLY A 631 -56.59 -7.90 -18.02
C GLY A 631 -56.08 -9.00 -18.97
N LEU A 632 -54.80 -9.36 -18.86
CA LEU A 632 -54.19 -10.42 -19.66
C LEU A 632 -54.81 -11.80 -19.37
N SER A 633 -55.24 -12.06 -18.13
CA SER A 633 -55.95 -13.31 -17.78
C SER A 633 -57.29 -13.46 -18.51
N SER A 634 -57.92 -12.33 -18.87
CA SER A 634 -59.12 -12.27 -19.70
C SER A 634 -58.86 -12.07 -21.20
N GLY A 635 -57.59 -12.09 -21.63
CA GLY A 635 -57.19 -11.92 -23.04
C GLY A 635 -57.06 -10.48 -23.53
N ASP A 636 -57.21 -9.47 -22.68
CA ASP A 636 -57.04 -8.06 -23.04
C ASP A 636 -55.56 -7.66 -23.07
N THR A 637 -55.07 -7.28 -24.26
CA THR A 637 -53.68 -6.86 -24.48
C THR A 637 -53.54 -5.35 -24.73
N SER A 638 -54.60 -4.56 -24.58
CA SER A 638 -54.63 -3.13 -24.94
C SER A 638 -53.57 -2.29 -24.21
N GLN A 639 -53.37 -2.55 -22.92
CA GLN A 639 -52.44 -1.81 -22.06
C GLN A 639 -50.97 -2.27 -22.19
N LEU A 640 -50.72 -3.40 -22.86
CA LEU A 640 -49.40 -4.04 -22.88
C LEU A 640 -48.32 -3.18 -23.55
N ALA A 641 -48.66 -2.55 -24.67
CA ALA A 641 -47.72 -1.70 -25.40
C ALA A 641 -47.33 -0.46 -24.59
N GLU A 642 -48.31 0.15 -23.91
CA GLU A 642 -48.10 1.34 -23.08
C GLU A 642 -47.25 1.00 -21.84
N MET A 643 -47.59 -0.07 -21.13
CA MET A 643 -46.82 -0.54 -19.97
C MET A 643 -45.36 -0.83 -20.33
N HIS A 644 -45.12 -1.42 -21.50
CA HIS A 644 -43.75 -1.70 -21.95
C HIS A 644 -42.93 -0.43 -22.19
N VAL A 645 -43.52 0.61 -22.77
CA VAL A 645 -42.83 1.88 -23.02
C VAL A 645 -42.53 2.58 -21.70
N MET A 646 -43.54 2.70 -20.82
CA MET A 646 -43.39 3.34 -19.50
C MET A 646 -42.33 2.63 -18.65
N THR A 647 -42.43 1.30 -18.50
CA THR A 647 -41.46 0.52 -17.71
C THR A 647 -40.04 0.60 -18.28
N SER A 648 -39.88 0.67 -19.61
CA SER A 648 -38.55 0.78 -20.23
C SER A 648 -37.92 2.14 -19.94
N GLY A 649 -38.64 3.24 -20.18
CA GLY A 649 -38.14 4.60 -19.92
C GLY A 649 -37.85 4.83 -18.44
N LEU A 650 -38.80 4.46 -17.57
CA LEU A 650 -38.64 4.60 -16.12
C LEU A 650 -37.51 3.75 -15.55
N LYS A 651 -37.30 2.53 -16.07
CA LYS A 651 -36.16 1.70 -15.67
C LYS A 651 -34.84 2.40 -16.01
N VAL A 652 -34.72 2.98 -17.21
CA VAL A 652 -33.51 3.70 -17.63
C VAL A 652 -33.28 4.92 -16.74
N LEU A 653 -34.31 5.74 -16.54
CA LEU A 653 -34.24 6.94 -15.71
C LEU A 653 -33.88 6.58 -14.26
N ALA A 654 -34.62 5.68 -13.62
CA ALA A 654 -34.44 5.33 -12.22
C ALA A 654 -33.08 4.68 -11.96
N SER A 655 -32.63 3.75 -12.81
CA SER A 655 -31.34 3.08 -12.64
C SER A 655 -30.17 4.04 -12.81
N THR A 656 -30.19 4.87 -13.86
CA THR A 656 -29.10 5.84 -14.15
C THR A 656 -28.99 6.87 -13.02
N THR A 657 -30.12 7.42 -12.60
CA THR A 657 -30.18 8.44 -11.54
C THR A 657 -29.73 7.88 -10.20
N THR A 658 -30.19 6.67 -9.81
CA THR A 658 -29.81 6.08 -8.52
C THR A 658 -28.30 5.80 -8.44
N ILE A 659 -27.70 5.32 -9.53
CA ILE A 659 -26.24 5.08 -9.59
C ILE A 659 -25.48 6.40 -9.39
N GLN A 660 -25.93 7.48 -10.03
CA GLN A 660 -25.33 8.81 -9.86
C GLN A 660 -25.51 9.36 -8.45
N ASP A 661 -26.69 9.15 -7.84
CA ASP A 661 -27.03 9.64 -6.51
C ASP A 661 -26.25 8.92 -5.41
N LEU A 662 -26.17 7.58 -5.47
CA LEU A 662 -25.37 6.80 -4.53
C LEU A 662 -23.89 7.21 -4.58
N GLU A 663 -23.35 7.43 -5.78
CA GLU A 663 -21.97 7.92 -5.92
C GLU A 663 -21.82 9.38 -5.46
N THR A 664 -22.83 10.22 -5.65
CA THR A 664 -22.85 11.60 -5.15
C THR A 664 -22.87 11.62 -3.62
N ALA A 665 -23.68 10.79 -2.98
CA ALA A 665 -23.72 10.61 -1.53
C ALA A 665 -22.35 10.13 -1.01
N ARG A 666 -21.80 9.06 -1.61
CA ARG A 666 -20.49 8.51 -1.24
C ARG A 666 -19.37 9.55 -1.32
N ARG A 667 -19.28 10.30 -2.42
CA ARG A 667 -18.26 11.38 -2.60
C ARG A 667 -18.47 12.53 -1.62
N SER A 668 -19.71 12.81 -1.25
CA SER A 668 -20.07 13.88 -0.31
C SER A 668 -19.72 13.53 1.14
N MET A 669 -19.55 12.24 1.46
CA MET A 669 -19.03 11.78 2.76
C MET A 669 -17.50 11.95 2.91
N GLY A 670 -16.80 12.44 1.86
CA GLY A 670 -15.35 12.63 1.87
C GLY A 670 -14.58 11.31 1.96
N GLY A 671 -13.41 11.33 2.63
CA GLY A 671 -12.57 10.14 2.78
C GLY A 671 -13.25 8.99 3.53
N HIS A 672 -14.07 9.28 4.53
CA HIS A 672 -14.82 8.26 5.27
C HIS A 672 -15.85 7.53 4.40
N GLY A 673 -16.41 8.19 3.40
CA GLY A 673 -17.31 7.58 2.41
C GLY A 673 -16.65 6.48 1.55
N TYR A 674 -15.31 6.40 1.53
CA TYR A 674 -14.60 5.33 0.85
C TYR A 674 -14.46 4.05 1.69
N SER A 675 -14.68 4.13 3.01
CA SER A 675 -14.69 2.95 3.88
C SER A 675 -15.91 2.08 3.62
N ALA A 676 -15.74 0.75 3.70
CA ALA A 676 -16.85 -0.20 3.67
C ALA A 676 -17.87 0.07 4.79
N PHE A 677 -17.43 0.65 5.92
CA PHE A 677 -18.29 0.99 7.06
C PHE A 677 -19.22 2.18 6.79
N ALA A 678 -19.06 2.90 5.68
CA ALA A 678 -20.01 3.91 5.24
C ALA A 678 -21.34 3.31 4.74
N GLY A 679 -21.38 2.01 4.40
CA GLY A 679 -22.56 1.30 3.89
C GLY A 679 -22.88 1.60 2.42
N VAL A 680 -22.86 2.88 2.02
CA VAL A 680 -23.25 3.34 0.69
C VAL A 680 -22.39 2.78 -0.45
N GLY A 681 -21.11 2.51 -0.21
CA GLY A 681 -20.21 1.93 -1.23
C GLY A 681 -20.63 0.53 -1.68
N ARG A 682 -21.09 -0.31 -0.75
CA ARG A 682 -21.63 -1.63 -1.08
C ARG A 682 -22.96 -1.52 -1.81
N MET A 683 -23.86 -0.65 -1.35
CA MET A 683 -25.13 -0.41 -2.02
C MET A 683 -24.94 0.04 -3.47
N TYR A 684 -23.96 0.91 -3.72
CA TYR A 684 -23.58 1.31 -5.08
C TYR A 684 -23.13 0.09 -5.91
N ALA A 685 -22.24 -0.75 -5.38
CA ALA A 685 -21.76 -1.94 -6.07
C ALA A 685 -22.87 -2.95 -6.38
N ASP A 686 -23.80 -3.16 -5.44
CA ASP A 686 -24.95 -4.04 -5.58
C ASP A 686 -26.01 -3.46 -6.54
N TYR A 687 -26.18 -2.14 -6.61
CA TYR A 687 -27.18 -1.52 -7.49
C TYR A 687 -26.68 -1.27 -8.91
N LEU A 688 -25.36 -1.09 -9.12
CA LEU A 688 -24.75 -0.80 -10.42
C LEU A 688 -25.23 -1.71 -11.59
N PRO A 689 -25.40 -3.04 -11.40
CA PRO A 689 -25.89 -3.93 -12.46
C PRO A 689 -27.30 -3.60 -12.97
N ALA A 690 -28.10 -2.81 -12.24
CA ALA A 690 -29.44 -2.40 -12.64
C ALA A 690 -29.45 -1.58 -13.93
N ALA A 691 -28.34 -0.93 -14.32
CA ALA A 691 -28.21 -0.28 -15.62
C ALA A 691 -28.13 -1.28 -16.80
N THR A 692 -27.83 -2.55 -16.52
CA THR A 692 -27.54 -3.57 -17.53
C THR A 692 -28.58 -4.69 -17.57
N TYR A 693 -28.95 -5.26 -16.42
CA TYR A 693 -29.93 -6.34 -16.38
C TYR A 693 -31.35 -5.83 -16.71
N GLU A 694 -32.24 -6.76 -17.08
CA GLU A 694 -33.60 -6.45 -17.53
C GLU A 694 -33.65 -5.45 -18.71
N GLY A 695 -32.60 -5.43 -19.53
CA GLY A 695 -32.46 -4.59 -20.71
C GLY A 695 -31.41 -3.51 -20.49
N GLU A 696 -30.38 -3.52 -21.34
CA GLU A 696 -29.32 -2.52 -21.35
C GLU A 696 -29.92 -1.13 -21.65
N ASN A 697 -29.52 -0.12 -20.87
CA ASN A 697 -30.17 1.19 -20.85
C ASN A 697 -30.20 1.87 -22.23
N PHE A 698 -29.09 1.88 -22.98
CA PHE A 698 -29.02 2.53 -24.30
C PHE A 698 -29.92 1.83 -25.32
N VAL A 699 -30.08 0.51 -25.22
CA VAL A 699 -31.00 -0.25 -26.09
C VAL A 699 -32.46 0.04 -25.74
N LEU A 700 -32.79 0.19 -24.46
CA LEU A 700 -34.13 0.55 -24.02
C LEU A 700 -34.52 1.96 -24.45
N ASP A 701 -33.57 2.91 -24.48
CA ASP A 701 -33.80 4.24 -25.06
C ASP A 701 -34.29 4.14 -26.51
N GLY A 702 -33.69 3.25 -27.31
CA GLY A 702 -34.13 2.98 -28.67
C GLY A 702 -35.52 2.33 -28.76
N GLN A 703 -36.01 1.67 -27.72
CA GLN A 703 -37.40 1.16 -27.66
C GLN A 703 -38.39 2.30 -27.41
N VAL A 704 -38.06 3.21 -26.47
CA VAL A 704 -38.86 4.39 -26.14
C VAL A 704 -38.96 5.33 -27.35
N LEU A 705 -37.84 5.64 -28.01
CA LEU A 705 -37.84 6.48 -29.22
C LEU A 705 -38.72 5.89 -30.34
N ARG A 706 -38.60 4.59 -30.61
CA ARG A 706 -39.43 3.94 -31.65
C ARG A 706 -40.91 4.02 -31.31
N ALA A 707 -41.27 3.90 -30.03
CA ALA A 707 -42.65 4.06 -29.59
C ALA A 707 -43.13 5.50 -29.76
N ALA A 708 -42.32 6.49 -29.37
CA ALA A 708 -42.62 7.91 -29.55
C ALA A 708 -42.83 8.28 -31.03
N LEU A 709 -41.93 7.86 -31.92
CA LEU A 709 -42.07 8.08 -33.36
C LEU A 709 -43.30 7.37 -33.94
N LYS A 710 -43.66 6.19 -33.42
CA LYS A 710 -44.89 5.50 -33.81
C LYS A 710 -46.14 6.25 -33.34
N ALA A 711 -46.14 6.81 -32.13
CA ALA A 711 -47.22 7.64 -31.64
C ALA A 711 -47.37 8.91 -32.49
N PHE A 712 -46.25 9.58 -32.80
CA PHE A 712 -46.21 10.75 -33.67
C PHE A 712 -46.77 10.46 -35.08
N LYS A 713 -46.39 9.35 -35.71
CA LYS A 713 -46.93 8.96 -37.04
C LYS A 713 -48.43 8.69 -37.02
N ASN A 714 -48.98 8.29 -35.88
CA ASN A 714 -50.41 8.00 -35.71
C ASN A 714 -51.19 9.19 -35.12
N LEU A 715 -50.58 10.37 -35.07
CA LEU A 715 -51.17 11.58 -34.50
C LEU A 715 -52.32 12.07 -35.40
N SER A 716 -53.55 12.04 -34.89
CA SER A 716 -54.75 12.55 -35.57
C SER A 716 -55.61 13.34 -34.60
N SER A 717 -56.30 14.38 -35.07
CA SER A 717 -57.12 15.28 -34.23
C SER A 717 -58.27 14.61 -33.46
N SER A 718 -58.66 13.38 -33.83
CA SER A 718 -59.79 12.63 -33.25
C SER A 718 -59.40 11.51 -32.28
N LYS A 719 -58.11 11.26 -32.04
CA LYS A 719 -57.65 10.07 -31.28
C LYS A 719 -57.14 10.46 -29.90
N GLU A 720 -57.65 9.79 -28.87
CA GLU A 720 -57.18 9.95 -27.50
C GLU A 720 -55.72 9.50 -27.37
N LEU A 721 -54.87 10.35 -26.80
CA LEU A 721 -53.44 10.09 -26.64
C LEU A 721 -53.18 9.26 -25.39
N ALA A 722 -52.28 8.29 -25.49
CA ALA A 722 -51.85 7.51 -24.34
C ALA A 722 -50.98 8.37 -23.39
N PRO A 723 -50.94 8.06 -22.07
CA PRO A 723 -50.16 8.82 -21.09
C PRO A 723 -48.69 9.06 -21.49
N SER A 724 -47.99 8.05 -21.99
CA SER A 724 -46.59 8.13 -22.45
C SER A 724 -46.37 9.03 -23.67
N SER A 725 -47.44 9.43 -24.36
CA SER A 725 -47.42 10.24 -25.58
C SER A 725 -48.25 11.53 -25.45
N PHE A 726 -48.76 11.84 -24.26
CA PHE A 726 -49.70 12.93 -24.04
C PHE A 726 -49.12 14.31 -24.37
N TYR A 727 -47.79 14.49 -24.28
CA TYR A 727 -47.10 15.71 -24.69
C TYR A 727 -47.30 16.05 -26.19
N LEU A 728 -47.61 15.07 -27.04
CA LEU A 728 -47.85 15.28 -28.48
C LEU A 728 -49.08 16.14 -28.78
N ARG A 729 -49.96 16.37 -27.79
CA ARG A 729 -51.07 17.34 -27.93
C ARG A 729 -50.57 18.75 -28.27
N LEU A 730 -49.36 19.10 -27.82
CA LEU A 730 -48.72 20.39 -28.08
C LEU A 730 -48.23 20.53 -29.52
N VAL A 731 -48.14 19.43 -30.28
CA VAL A 731 -47.87 19.45 -31.72
C VAL A 731 -49.15 19.70 -32.52
N LEU A 732 -50.29 19.20 -32.04
CA LEU A 732 -51.59 19.33 -32.69
C LEU A 732 -52.23 20.71 -32.47
N ASP A 733 -52.06 21.29 -31.28
CA ASP A 733 -52.71 22.53 -30.91
C ASP A 733 -51.81 23.74 -31.15
N THR A 734 -52.12 24.52 -32.17
CA THR A 734 -51.43 25.77 -32.51
C THR A 734 -51.77 26.93 -31.55
N GLN A 735 -52.74 26.77 -30.65
CA GLN A 735 -53.10 27.79 -29.64
C GLN A 735 -52.21 27.75 -28.41
N HIS A 736 -51.58 26.61 -28.10
CA HIS A 736 -50.64 26.51 -26.98
C HIS A 736 -49.32 27.16 -27.39
N VAL A 737 -48.90 28.18 -26.63
CA VAL A 737 -47.60 28.86 -26.79
C VAL A 737 -46.68 28.41 -25.64
N PRO A 738 -45.36 28.24 -25.86
CA PRO A 738 -44.43 28.00 -24.76
C PRO A 738 -44.60 29.05 -23.65
N PRO A 739 -44.54 28.64 -22.37
CA PRO A 739 -44.77 29.56 -21.27
C PRO A 739 -43.72 30.68 -21.27
N ARG A 740 -44.18 31.90 -20.96
CA ARG A 740 -43.31 33.05 -20.76
C ARG A 740 -42.73 33.02 -19.34
N LEU A 741 -41.41 33.08 -19.22
CA LEU A 741 -40.72 32.86 -17.95
C LEU A 741 -40.44 34.19 -17.23
N GLY A 742 -40.82 34.25 -15.96
CA GLY A 742 -40.47 35.30 -15.01
C GLY A 742 -40.06 34.72 -13.65
N PRO A 743 -39.68 35.55 -12.66
CA PRO A 743 -39.20 35.07 -11.35
C PRO A 743 -40.20 34.17 -10.62
N GLU A 744 -41.49 34.52 -10.66
CA GLU A 744 -42.58 33.76 -10.01
C GLU A 744 -42.87 32.41 -10.69
N SER A 745 -42.44 32.22 -11.95
CA SER A 745 -42.77 31.04 -12.75
C SER A 745 -42.25 29.73 -12.15
N TRP A 746 -41.15 29.78 -11.41
CA TRP A 746 -40.50 28.59 -10.82
C TRP A 746 -41.19 28.10 -9.54
N SER A 747 -42.11 28.90 -8.98
CA SER A 747 -42.96 28.49 -7.85
C SER A 747 -44.17 27.65 -8.28
N ASP A 748 -44.56 27.73 -9.55
CA ASP A 748 -45.69 26.99 -10.12
C ASP A 748 -45.21 25.71 -10.84
N PRO A 749 -45.48 24.51 -10.28
CA PRO A 749 -45.11 23.24 -10.90
C PRO A 749 -45.65 23.08 -12.32
N ALA A 750 -46.80 23.68 -12.65
CA ALA A 750 -47.44 23.55 -13.95
C ALA A 750 -46.56 24.13 -15.08
N ILE A 751 -45.78 25.17 -14.79
CA ILE A 751 -44.85 25.77 -15.76
C ILE A 751 -43.71 24.81 -16.08
N SER A 752 -43.09 24.22 -15.05
CA SER A 752 -42.02 23.23 -15.20
C SER A 752 -42.48 22.00 -15.97
N ILE A 753 -43.68 21.50 -15.67
CA ILE A 753 -44.30 20.37 -16.38
C ILE A 753 -44.50 20.72 -17.86
N LEU A 754 -45.12 21.87 -18.16
CA LEU A 754 -45.40 22.30 -19.53
C LEU A 754 -44.11 22.51 -20.35
N LEU A 755 -43.04 23.04 -19.74
CA LEU A 755 -41.73 23.17 -20.39
C LEU A 755 -41.13 21.81 -20.79
N LEU A 756 -41.18 20.83 -19.89
CA LEU A 756 -40.68 19.48 -20.15
C LEU A 756 -41.50 18.76 -21.22
N GLU A 757 -42.81 18.95 -21.25
CA GLU A 757 -43.68 18.43 -22.31
C GLU A 757 -43.40 19.10 -23.66
N TRP A 758 -43.19 20.42 -23.70
CA TRP A 758 -42.78 21.12 -24.92
C TRP A 758 -41.44 20.62 -25.46
N ARG A 759 -40.47 20.39 -24.56
CA ARG A 759 -39.18 19.80 -24.92
C ARG A 759 -39.36 18.44 -25.58
N ALA A 760 -40.13 17.54 -24.96
CA ALA A 760 -40.41 16.23 -25.52
C ALA A 760 -41.11 16.32 -26.89
N ALA A 761 -42.14 17.18 -27.00
CA ALA A 761 -42.89 17.38 -28.24
C ALA A 761 -42.01 17.85 -29.40
N ARG A 762 -41.14 18.84 -29.15
CA ARG A 762 -40.24 19.40 -30.18
C ARG A 762 -39.15 18.42 -30.60
N LEU A 763 -38.52 17.73 -29.65
CA LEU A 763 -37.49 16.74 -29.94
C LEU A 763 -38.05 15.54 -30.72
N VAL A 764 -39.26 15.08 -30.38
CA VAL A 764 -39.90 13.98 -31.13
C VAL A 764 -40.32 14.43 -32.53
N ASN A 765 -40.82 15.66 -32.68
CA ASN A 765 -41.11 16.25 -33.98
C ASN A 765 -39.84 16.37 -34.85
N GLU A 766 -38.74 16.87 -34.29
CA GLU A 766 -37.45 16.94 -34.98
C GLU A 766 -36.96 15.54 -35.41
N ALA A 767 -36.96 14.58 -34.48
CA ALA A 767 -36.59 13.19 -34.76
C ALA A 767 -37.47 12.55 -35.85
N ALA A 768 -38.76 12.92 -35.92
CA ALA A 768 -39.67 12.45 -36.96
C ALA A 768 -39.34 13.06 -38.34
N LEU A 769 -38.95 14.34 -38.40
CA LEU A 769 -38.56 15.02 -39.64
C LEU A 769 -37.29 14.43 -40.25
N VAL A 770 -36.31 14.06 -39.42
CA VAL A 770 -35.04 13.47 -39.87
C VAL A 770 -35.04 11.94 -39.85
N ALA A 771 -36.20 11.30 -39.67
CA ALA A 771 -36.29 9.84 -39.53
C ALA A 771 -35.75 9.04 -40.75
N ALA A 772 -35.61 9.69 -41.91
CA ALA A 772 -35.00 9.09 -43.11
C ALA A 772 -33.46 9.03 -43.04
N SER A 773 -32.82 9.85 -42.20
CA SER A 773 -31.39 9.88 -41.93
C SER A 773 -31.16 10.05 -40.41
N PRO A 774 -31.48 9.01 -39.61
CA PRO A 774 -31.49 9.13 -38.15
C PRO A 774 -30.09 9.38 -37.60
N ASP A 775 -29.97 10.34 -36.67
CA ASP A 775 -28.77 10.57 -35.87
C ASP A 775 -28.80 9.68 -34.62
N PRO A 776 -27.92 8.66 -34.51
CA PRO A 776 -27.91 7.76 -33.37
C PRO A 776 -27.66 8.47 -32.03
N THR A 777 -26.95 9.60 -32.04
CA THR A 777 -26.59 10.36 -30.82
C THR A 777 -27.80 11.02 -30.16
N THR A 778 -28.90 11.20 -30.89
CA THR A 778 -30.14 11.81 -30.38
C THR A 778 -31.04 10.83 -29.63
N THR A 779 -30.78 9.51 -29.73
CA THR A 779 -31.69 8.48 -29.22
C THR A 779 -31.97 8.65 -27.72
N GLN A 780 -30.91 8.74 -26.92
CA GLN A 780 -31.02 8.90 -25.48
C GLN A 780 -31.61 10.25 -25.11
N ARG A 781 -31.22 11.31 -25.83
CA ARG A 781 -31.72 12.67 -25.64
C ARG A 781 -33.24 12.73 -25.78
N VAL A 782 -33.79 12.15 -26.84
CA VAL A 782 -35.24 12.10 -27.09
C VAL A 782 -35.95 11.16 -26.09
N SER A 783 -35.40 9.97 -25.85
CA SER A 783 -35.95 8.99 -24.89
C SER A 783 -36.06 9.58 -23.47
N LYS A 784 -34.99 10.25 -23.01
CA LYS A 784 -34.94 10.94 -21.73
C LYS A 784 -36.00 12.03 -21.66
N ALA A 785 -36.11 12.89 -22.67
CA ALA A 785 -37.11 13.96 -22.70
C ALA A 785 -38.55 13.42 -22.64
N VAL A 786 -38.86 12.36 -23.40
CA VAL A 786 -40.18 11.70 -23.38
C VAL A 786 -40.50 11.13 -21.99
N THR A 787 -39.51 10.45 -21.38
CA THR A 787 -39.69 9.84 -20.06
C THR A 787 -39.85 10.92 -18.98
N GLU A 788 -39.04 11.98 -19.00
CA GLU A 788 -39.13 13.09 -18.04
C GLU A 788 -40.43 13.87 -18.17
N ALA A 789 -40.94 14.08 -19.39
CA ALA A 789 -42.26 14.68 -19.60
C ALA A 789 -43.39 13.83 -19.00
N PHE A 790 -43.32 12.50 -19.17
CA PHE A 790 -44.26 11.57 -18.54
C PHE A 790 -44.18 11.65 -17.01
N VAL A 791 -42.96 11.61 -16.44
CA VAL A 791 -42.76 11.73 -14.98
C VAL A 791 -43.28 13.06 -14.46
N ALA A 792 -43.00 14.16 -15.16
CA ALA A 792 -43.47 15.50 -14.78
C ALA A 792 -45.00 15.56 -14.74
N ALA A 793 -45.68 15.01 -15.74
CA ALA A 793 -47.14 14.94 -15.74
C ALA A 793 -47.69 14.11 -14.56
N ARG A 794 -47.04 12.98 -14.23
CA ARG A 794 -47.40 12.16 -13.05
C ARG A 794 -47.18 12.92 -11.73
N ILE A 795 -46.10 13.71 -11.62
CA ILE A 795 -45.88 14.56 -10.45
C ILE A 795 -46.99 15.60 -10.32
N GLY A 796 -47.48 16.18 -11.42
CA GLY A 796 -48.64 17.06 -11.38
C GLY A 796 -49.88 16.40 -10.76
N GLU A 797 -50.14 15.14 -11.12
CA GLU A 797 -51.22 14.34 -10.50
C GLU A 797 -50.96 14.06 -9.03
N MET A 798 -49.72 13.72 -8.65
CA MET A 798 -49.33 13.51 -7.24
C MET A 798 -49.53 14.79 -6.42
N ILE A 799 -49.15 15.96 -6.95
CA ILE A 799 -49.34 17.26 -6.28
C ILE A 799 -50.83 17.59 -6.12
N ALA A 800 -51.66 17.21 -7.08
CA ALA A 800 -53.10 17.44 -7.02
C ALA A 800 -53.82 16.55 -5.99
N THR A 801 -53.27 15.37 -5.66
CA THR A 801 -53.83 14.46 -4.66
C THR A 801 -53.29 14.67 -3.24
N LEU A 802 -52.23 15.47 -3.07
CA LEU A 802 -51.71 15.84 -1.75
C LEU A 802 -52.73 16.68 -0.96
N ALA A 803 -52.80 16.46 0.35
CA ALA A 803 -53.55 17.32 1.25
C ALA A 803 -53.01 18.77 1.22
N SER A 804 -53.88 19.75 1.49
CA SER A 804 -53.52 21.18 1.52
C SER A 804 -52.37 21.47 2.48
N GLU A 805 -52.33 20.76 3.59
CA GLU A 805 -51.33 20.90 4.66
C GLU A 805 -49.96 20.29 4.32
N SER A 806 -49.83 19.49 3.24
CA SER A 806 -48.57 18.83 2.84
C SER A 806 -47.61 19.75 2.07
N THR A 807 -47.34 20.94 2.62
CA THR A 807 -46.57 22.00 1.98
C THR A 807 -45.11 21.60 1.71
N VAL A 808 -44.45 20.91 2.64
CA VAL A 808 -43.06 20.44 2.49
C VAL A 808 -42.95 19.41 1.36
N VAL A 809 -43.83 18.41 1.31
CA VAL A 809 -43.83 17.38 0.24
C VAL A 809 -44.09 18.03 -1.13
N ARG A 810 -44.95 19.05 -1.20
CA ARG A 810 -45.15 19.84 -2.42
C ARG A 810 -43.87 20.55 -2.87
N LYS A 811 -43.10 21.14 -1.94
CA LYS A 811 -41.79 21.74 -2.24
C LYS A 811 -40.78 20.69 -2.72
N VAL A 812 -40.76 19.50 -2.12
CA VAL A 812 -39.91 18.37 -2.53
C VAL A 812 -40.22 17.95 -3.99
N TYR A 813 -41.49 17.81 -4.35
CA TYR A 813 -41.89 17.52 -5.72
C TYR A 813 -41.56 18.66 -6.70
N ASN A 814 -41.73 19.92 -6.28
CA ASN A 814 -41.32 21.06 -7.11
C ASN A 814 -39.80 21.08 -7.32
N LEU A 815 -38.99 20.78 -6.29
CA LEU A 815 -37.53 20.70 -6.42
C LEU A 815 -37.09 19.63 -7.43
N TYR A 816 -37.77 18.47 -7.47
CA TYR A 816 -37.54 17.48 -8.52
C TYR A 816 -37.79 18.06 -9.91
N LEU A 817 -38.90 18.78 -10.11
CA LEU A 817 -39.23 19.39 -11.40
C LEU A 817 -38.20 20.45 -11.80
N LEU A 818 -37.81 21.33 -10.88
CA LEU A 818 -36.82 22.38 -11.13
C LEU A 818 -35.45 21.80 -11.53
N THR A 819 -34.96 20.80 -10.79
CA THR A 819 -33.68 20.14 -11.11
C THR A 819 -33.76 19.32 -12.41
N THR A 820 -34.93 18.79 -12.75
CA THR A 820 -35.17 18.14 -14.06
C THR A 820 -35.08 19.17 -15.18
N VAL A 821 -35.70 20.35 -15.02
CA VAL A 821 -35.62 21.48 -15.97
C VAL A 821 -34.17 21.97 -16.10
N GLU A 822 -33.43 22.07 -15.00
CA GLU A 822 -32.00 22.45 -15.01
C GLU A 822 -31.18 21.46 -15.84
N SER A 823 -31.38 20.15 -15.63
CA SER A 823 -30.70 19.10 -16.41
C SER A 823 -31.06 19.11 -17.91
N ALA A 824 -32.17 19.79 -18.27
CA ALA A 824 -32.71 19.90 -19.61
C ALA A 824 -32.36 21.24 -20.30
N LEU A 825 -31.58 22.12 -19.65
CA LEU A 825 -31.33 23.49 -20.13
C LEU A 825 -30.77 23.54 -21.56
N THR A 826 -29.85 22.64 -21.92
CA THR A 826 -29.29 22.58 -23.28
C THR A 826 -30.38 22.43 -24.34
N ASP A 827 -31.37 21.58 -24.08
CA ASP A 827 -32.48 21.34 -25.01
C ASP A 827 -33.42 22.54 -25.03
N LEU A 828 -33.80 23.03 -23.85
CA LEU A 828 -34.74 24.15 -23.71
C LEU A 828 -34.21 25.43 -24.38
N LEU A 829 -32.92 25.72 -24.25
CA LEU A 829 -32.27 26.85 -24.90
C LEU A 829 -32.16 26.63 -26.42
N SER A 830 -31.69 25.45 -26.87
CA SER A 830 -31.51 25.17 -28.30
C SER A 830 -32.83 25.19 -29.09
N LEU A 831 -33.94 24.83 -28.45
CA LEU A 831 -35.28 24.80 -29.04
C LEU A 831 -36.02 26.13 -28.93
N GLY A 832 -35.41 27.17 -28.34
CA GLY A 832 -36.06 28.47 -28.12
C GLY A 832 -37.28 28.40 -27.18
N LEU A 833 -37.31 27.41 -26.29
CA LEU A 833 -38.39 27.21 -25.31
C LEU A 833 -38.17 28.03 -24.04
N PHE A 834 -36.95 28.54 -23.83
CA PHE A 834 -36.57 29.32 -22.67
C PHE A 834 -36.71 30.84 -22.95
N ASN A 835 -37.95 31.34 -22.97
CA ASN A 835 -38.26 32.74 -23.29
C ASN A 835 -38.50 33.58 -22.03
N VAL A 836 -37.49 34.33 -21.60
CA VAL A 836 -37.53 35.21 -20.40
C VAL A 836 -38.14 36.57 -20.76
N VAL A 837 -39.08 37.05 -19.94
CA VAL A 837 -39.89 38.26 -20.23
C VAL A 837 -39.16 39.57 -19.91
N ASP A 838 -38.10 39.55 -19.10
CA ASP A 838 -37.54 40.77 -18.53
C ASP A 838 -36.18 41.18 -19.12
N THR A 839 -36.21 42.22 -19.96
CA THR A 839 -35.04 42.98 -20.43
C THR A 839 -34.54 44.01 -19.41
N ALA A 840 -35.17 44.14 -18.23
CA ALA A 840 -34.76 45.08 -17.19
C ALA A 840 -33.74 44.51 -16.18
N THR A 841 -33.59 43.18 -16.10
CA THR A 841 -32.47 42.60 -15.35
C THR A 841 -31.19 42.70 -16.20
N LYS A 842 -30.16 43.38 -15.68
CA LYS A 842 -28.82 43.47 -16.31
C LYS A 842 -28.08 42.11 -16.35
N SER A 843 -28.77 40.98 -16.18
CA SER A 843 -28.17 39.64 -16.19
C SER A 843 -28.06 39.15 -17.63
N LEU A 844 -26.82 38.87 -18.08
CA LEU A 844 -26.56 38.26 -19.38
C LEU A 844 -26.96 36.77 -19.45
N ASP A 845 -27.31 36.17 -18.32
CA ASP A 845 -27.61 34.75 -18.22
C ASP A 845 -29.12 34.49 -18.00
N PRO A 846 -29.84 33.96 -19.00
CA PRO A 846 -31.28 33.72 -18.90
C PRO A 846 -31.63 32.62 -17.90
N THR A 847 -30.69 31.72 -17.58
CA THR A 847 -30.94 30.56 -16.70
C THR A 847 -30.75 30.87 -15.21
N ARG A 848 -30.32 32.10 -14.89
CA ARG A 848 -29.94 32.50 -13.53
C ARG A 848 -31.09 32.34 -12.53
N GLU A 849 -32.29 32.76 -12.91
CA GLU A 849 -33.45 32.71 -12.02
C GLU A 849 -33.83 31.28 -11.64
N LEU A 850 -33.77 30.33 -12.58
CA LEU A 850 -33.98 28.91 -12.29
C LEU A 850 -32.99 28.39 -11.24
N ARG A 851 -31.69 28.68 -11.40
CA ARG A 851 -30.64 28.25 -10.46
C ARG A 851 -30.81 28.88 -9.08
N LEU A 852 -31.24 30.14 -9.02
CA LEU A 852 -31.59 30.78 -7.74
C LEU A 852 -32.82 30.15 -7.10
N SER A 853 -33.86 29.82 -7.86
CA SER A 853 -35.03 29.12 -7.34
C SER A 853 -34.68 27.73 -6.81
N ILE A 854 -33.76 27.00 -7.46
CA ILE A 854 -33.24 25.71 -6.96
C ILE A 854 -32.46 25.92 -5.67
N ALA A 855 -31.53 26.88 -5.63
CA ALA A 855 -30.75 27.17 -4.44
C ALA A 855 -31.64 27.59 -3.26
N GLN A 856 -32.65 28.44 -3.50
CA GLN A 856 -33.63 28.83 -2.50
C GLN A 856 -34.48 27.65 -2.04
N SER A 857 -34.93 26.79 -2.96
CA SER A 857 -35.70 25.59 -2.60
C SER A 857 -34.87 24.60 -1.76
N CYS A 858 -33.58 24.45 -2.05
CA CYS A 858 -32.67 23.63 -1.24
C CYS A 858 -32.45 24.25 0.14
N ALA A 859 -32.29 25.57 0.23
CA ALA A 859 -32.14 26.27 1.51
C ALA A 859 -33.42 26.18 2.36
N ASP A 860 -34.60 26.32 1.75
CA ASP A 860 -35.91 26.17 2.39
C ASP A 860 -36.15 24.76 2.94
N LEU A 861 -35.63 23.74 2.26
CA LEU A 861 -35.79 22.33 2.64
C LEU A 861 -34.67 21.83 3.56
N LEU A 862 -33.61 22.62 3.77
CA LEU A 862 -32.43 22.21 4.53
C LEU A 862 -32.78 21.88 5.99
N SER A 863 -33.63 22.69 6.64
CA SER A 863 -34.10 22.43 8.01
C SER A 863 -35.02 21.20 8.11
N GLU A 864 -35.57 20.75 6.98
CA GLU A 864 -36.45 19.59 6.89
C GLU A 864 -35.71 18.31 6.50
N ALA A 865 -34.44 18.39 6.07
CA ALA A 865 -33.68 17.28 5.50
C ALA A 865 -33.64 16.05 6.42
N ILE A 866 -33.33 16.23 7.70
CA ILE A 866 -33.35 15.13 8.68
C ILE A 866 -34.77 14.58 8.90
N GLY A 867 -35.80 15.42 9.00
CA GLY A 867 -37.17 14.94 9.15
C GLY A 867 -37.69 14.17 7.93
N LEU A 868 -37.31 14.60 6.71
CA LEU A 868 -37.64 13.92 5.46
C LEU A 868 -36.93 12.57 5.35
N THR A 869 -35.64 12.51 5.71
CA THR A 869 -34.88 11.25 5.66
C THR A 869 -35.27 10.29 6.79
N ASP A 870 -35.52 10.78 8.02
CA ASP A 870 -36.04 9.96 9.14
C ASP A 870 -37.41 9.33 8.80
N ALA A 871 -38.23 9.98 7.95
CA ALA A 871 -39.51 9.44 7.49
C ALA A 871 -39.38 8.19 6.61
N PHE A 872 -38.20 7.89 6.03
CA PHE A 872 -37.98 6.60 5.39
C PHE A 872 -38.07 5.43 6.40
N GLY A 873 -37.72 5.68 7.66
CA GLY A 873 -37.84 4.70 8.74
C GLY A 873 -36.82 3.56 8.68
N PHE A 874 -35.60 3.83 8.19
CA PHE A 874 -34.50 2.87 8.26
C PHE A 874 -33.91 2.81 9.67
N THR A 875 -33.68 1.60 10.18
CA THR A 875 -32.92 1.40 11.42
C THR A 875 -31.41 1.42 11.15
N ASP A 876 -30.59 1.60 12.19
CA ASP A 876 -29.13 1.47 12.10
C ASP A 876 -28.71 0.11 11.52
N TRP A 877 -29.47 -0.96 11.82
CA TRP A 877 -29.24 -2.30 11.27
C TRP A 877 -29.55 -2.38 9.77
N GLU A 878 -30.55 -1.63 9.28
CA GLU A 878 -30.87 -1.59 7.85
C GLU A 878 -29.90 -0.73 7.03
N LEU A 879 -29.42 0.37 7.61
CA LEU A 879 -28.42 1.24 6.98
C LEU A 879 -27.03 0.60 6.98
N ASP A 880 -26.72 -0.22 8.00
CA ASP A 880 -25.42 -0.89 8.17
C ASP A 880 -24.23 0.07 8.01
N SER A 881 -24.41 1.31 8.46
CA SER A 881 -23.49 2.43 8.25
C SER A 881 -23.06 3.02 9.58
N SER A 882 -21.76 3.12 9.81
CA SER A 882 -21.21 3.88 10.94
C SER A 882 -21.40 5.39 10.75
N LEU A 883 -21.58 5.87 9.51
CA LEU A 883 -21.76 7.29 9.20
C LEU A 883 -23.21 7.74 9.26
N GLY A 884 -24.14 6.82 8.98
CA GLY A 884 -25.58 7.08 8.98
C GLY A 884 -26.30 6.75 10.28
N ARG A 885 -25.59 6.68 11.42
CA ARG A 885 -26.21 6.31 12.69
C ARG A 885 -27.25 7.31 13.14
N TYR A 886 -28.42 6.83 13.57
CA TYR A 886 -29.52 7.69 14.00
C TYR A 886 -29.11 8.69 15.10
N ASP A 887 -28.27 8.27 16.05
CA ASP A 887 -27.77 9.11 17.14
C ASP A 887 -26.67 10.12 16.75
N GLY A 888 -26.17 10.07 15.52
CA GLY A 888 -25.04 10.90 15.07
C GLY A 888 -23.68 10.50 15.64
N ASN A 889 -23.57 9.37 16.35
CA ASN A 889 -22.36 8.92 17.04
C ASN A 889 -21.33 8.28 16.07
N VAL A 890 -21.00 9.02 15.00
CA VAL A 890 -20.30 8.49 13.84
C VAL A 890 -18.84 8.12 14.12
N TYR A 891 -18.14 8.90 14.95
CA TYR A 891 -16.70 8.72 15.16
C TYR A 891 -16.39 7.49 16.01
N GLU A 892 -17.06 7.27 17.15
CA GLU A 892 -16.86 6.02 17.90
C GLU A 892 -17.38 4.82 17.14
N ALA A 893 -18.45 4.97 16.35
CA ALA A 893 -18.97 3.86 15.56
C ALA A 893 -18.00 3.40 14.46
N ILE A 894 -17.27 4.33 13.82
CA ILE A 894 -16.18 3.96 12.92
C ILE A 894 -15.05 3.30 13.71
N TRP A 895 -14.62 3.92 14.81
CA TRP A 895 -13.51 3.43 15.63
C TRP A 895 -13.75 1.99 16.14
N ASN A 896 -14.95 1.72 16.63
CA ASN A 896 -15.33 0.39 17.11
C ASN A 896 -15.27 -0.65 15.99
N ARG A 897 -15.76 -0.35 14.78
CA ARG A 897 -15.65 -1.28 13.65
C ARG A 897 -14.21 -1.49 13.18
N VAL A 898 -13.35 -0.48 13.26
CA VAL A 898 -11.92 -0.60 12.94
C VAL A 898 -11.19 -1.51 13.91
N ARG A 899 -11.59 -1.55 15.19
CA ARG A 899 -11.01 -2.48 16.17
C ARG A 899 -11.32 -3.94 15.87
N ASP A 900 -12.43 -4.21 15.20
CA ASP A 900 -12.84 -5.57 14.80
C ASP A 900 -12.13 -6.06 13.53
N GLU A 901 -11.40 -5.18 12.82
CA GLU A 901 -10.65 -5.52 11.60
C GLU A 901 -9.64 -6.65 11.89
N PRO A 902 -9.73 -7.80 11.20
CA PRO A 902 -8.82 -8.93 11.41
C PRO A 902 -7.34 -8.57 11.28
N LEU A 903 -6.97 -7.63 10.40
CA LEU A 903 -5.59 -7.17 10.27
C LEU A 903 -5.07 -6.44 11.51
N ASN A 904 -5.96 -5.87 12.33
CA ASN A 904 -5.62 -5.17 13.58
C ASN A 904 -5.56 -6.11 14.80
N GLN A 905 -5.86 -7.40 14.65
CA GLN A 905 -5.77 -8.40 15.74
C GLN A 905 -4.32 -8.67 16.16
N THR A 906 -3.36 -8.32 15.31
CA THR A 906 -1.93 -8.43 15.57
C THR A 906 -1.23 -7.17 15.10
N GLU A 907 -0.32 -6.61 15.89
CA GLU A 907 0.47 -5.45 15.47
C GLU A 907 1.38 -5.76 14.27
N VAL A 908 1.92 -6.99 14.22
CA VAL A 908 2.79 -7.46 13.14
C VAL A 908 2.06 -8.55 12.35
N THR A 909 1.82 -8.28 11.06
CA THR A 909 1.12 -9.22 10.17
C THR A 909 2.01 -10.40 9.77
N GLU A 910 1.41 -11.56 9.50
CA GLU A 910 2.12 -12.75 8.98
C GLU A 910 2.88 -12.45 7.67
N ALA A 911 2.34 -11.54 6.85
CA ALA A 911 2.97 -11.08 5.62
C ALA A 911 4.36 -10.47 5.85
N TYR A 912 4.60 -9.84 7.01
CA TYR A 912 5.93 -9.38 7.39
C TYR A 912 6.91 -10.55 7.46
N HIS A 913 6.56 -11.66 8.12
CA HIS A 913 7.47 -12.80 8.25
C HIS A 913 7.71 -13.56 6.95
N VAL A 914 6.78 -13.51 5.99
CA VAL A 914 6.92 -14.17 4.68
C VAL A 914 7.69 -13.28 3.69
N CYS A 915 7.45 -11.97 3.68
CA CYS A 915 8.05 -11.03 2.73
C CYS A 915 9.37 -10.42 3.23
N SER A 916 9.51 -10.19 4.54
CA SER A 916 10.69 -9.54 5.13
C SER A 916 11.98 -10.34 4.94
N PRO A 917 12.03 -11.69 5.04
CA PRO A 917 13.27 -12.43 4.75
C PRO A 917 13.74 -12.26 3.30
N SER A 918 12.82 -12.14 2.35
CA SER A 918 13.08 -11.99 0.92
C SER A 918 13.53 -10.56 0.56
N LEU A 919 12.87 -9.55 1.14
CA LEU A 919 13.23 -8.14 0.96
C LEU A 919 14.49 -7.75 1.75
N CYS A 920 14.69 -8.32 2.94
CA CYS A 920 15.88 -8.13 3.75
C CYS A 920 17.10 -8.86 3.16
N PHE A 921 16.95 -10.03 2.53
CA PHE A 921 18.10 -10.64 1.82
C PHE A 921 18.53 -9.83 0.59
N GLN A 922 17.59 -9.23 -0.15
CA GLN A 922 17.92 -8.32 -1.25
C GLN A 922 18.52 -6.99 -0.78
N ARG A 923 18.15 -6.51 0.41
CA ARG A 923 18.76 -5.31 1.03
C ARG A 923 20.04 -5.58 1.82
N ALA A 924 20.35 -6.82 2.20
CA ALA A 924 21.58 -7.19 2.92
C ALA A 924 22.79 -7.46 2.01
N LEU A 925 22.55 -7.58 0.70
CA LEU A 925 23.58 -7.66 -0.33
C LEU A 925 23.65 -6.32 -1.06
N THR A 926 24.27 -5.33 -0.41
CA THR A 926 24.56 -4.02 -1.02
C THR A 926 26.00 -4.03 -1.53
N GLY A 927 26.16 -4.03 -2.86
CA GLY A 927 27.46 -3.90 -3.52
C GLY A 927 27.89 -5.15 -4.28
N VAL A 928 28.09 -4.99 -5.59
CA VAL A 928 28.86 -5.93 -6.41
C VAL A 928 30.31 -5.46 -6.35
N LEU A 929 31.17 -6.23 -5.68
CA LEU A 929 32.62 -6.13 -5.91
C LEU A 929 32.89 -7.04 -7.10
N GLU A 930 32.91 -6.48 -8.30
CA GLU A 930 33.32 -7.19 -9.51
C GLU A 930 34.84 -7.34 -9.48
N ILE A 931 35.34 -8.36 -8.77
CA ILE A 931 36.73 -8.81 -8.90
C ILE A 931 36.76 -9.65 -10.17
N ASP A 932 37.12 -9.03 -11.30
CA ASP A 932 37.20 -9.68 -12.59
C ASP A 932 38.52 -10.46 -12.71
N GLN A 933 38.67 -11.50 -11.89
CA GLN A 933 39.74 -12.49 -12.09
C GLN A 933 39.21 -13.62 -12.95
N ALA A 934 39.58 -13.57 -14.22
CA ALA A 934 39.38 -14.63 -15.18
C ALA A 934 40.13 -15.89 -14.73
N PHE A 935 39.45 -16.78 -13.99
CA PHE A 935 39.35 -18.23 -14.21
C PHE A 935 38.33 -18.80 -13.19
N ALA A 936 37.16 -19.22 -13.70
CA ALA A 936 36.04 -19.93 -13.03
C ALA A 936 35.02 -19.11 -12.19
N VAL A 937 34.05 -18.49 -12.87
CA VAL A 937 32.62 -18.29 -12.48
C VAL A 937 32.28 -18.10 -10.98
N ALA A 938 33.03 -17.27 -10.26
CA ALA A 938 32.71 -16.87 -8.89
C ALA A 938 32.39 -15.37 -8.85
N ARG A 939 31.35 -14.98 -8.10
CA ARG A 939 31.02 -13.56 -7.84
C ARG A 939 31.16 -13.30 -6.36
N VAL A 940 31.85 -12.21 -5.99
CA VAL A 940 32.01 -11.80 -4.59
C VAL A 940 31.02 -10.67 -4.28
N TRP A 941 30.35 -10.77 -3.15
CA TRP A 941 29.39 -9.79 -2.67
C TRP A 941 29.81 -9.31 -1.29
N ILE A 942 29.47 -8.08 -0.93
CA ILE A 942 29.53 -7.66 0.47
C ILE A 942 28.31 -8.23 1.19
N ALA A 943 28.55 -8.98 2.26
CA ALA A 943 27.52 -9.54 3.12
C ALA A 943 27.54 -8.83 4.47
N THR A 944 26.39 -8.27 4.85
CA THR A 944 26.22 -7.61 6.15
C THR A 944 25.34 -8.45 7.05
N ASN A 945 25.84 -8.82 8.22
CA ASN A 945 24.99 -9.37 9.26
C ASN A 945 24.16 -8.24 9.87
N ILE A 946 22.85 -8.26 9.58
CA ILE A 946 21.90 -7.21 9.98
C ILE A 946 21.84 -7.06 11.52
N ARG A 947 22.15 -8.12 12.28
CA ARG A 947 21.99 -8.13 13.75
C ARG A 947 23.17 -7.51 14.49
N ASP A 948 24.38 -7.71 14.02
CA ASP A 948 25.61 -7.23 14.67
C ASP A 948 26.43 -6.27 13.79
N HIS A 949 25.88 -5.89 12.63
CA HIS A 949 26.47 -4.99 11.63
C HIS A 949 27.86 -5.41 11.15
N ARG A 950 28.23 -6.68 11.30
CA ARG A 950 29.50 -7.20 10.79
C ARG A 950 29.42 -7.35 9.28
N VAL A 951 30.41 -6.79 8.60
CA VAL A 951 30.60 -6.95 7.15
C VAL A 951 31.59 -8.06 6.88
N ALA A 952 31.32 -8.83 5.83
CA ALA A 952 32.15 -9.92 5.36
C ALA A 952 32.06 -9.98 3.83
N ALA A 953 33.05 -10.57 3.17
CA ALA A 953 33.00 -10.85 1.74
C ALA A 953 32.37 -12.23 1.50
N CYS A 954 31.39 -12.34 0.60
CA CYS A 954 30.70 -13.59 0.28
C CYS A 954 31.02 -14.01 -1.16
N LYS A 955 31.93 -14.98 -1.32
CA LYS A 955 32.28 -15.59 -2.61
C LYS A 955 31.24 -16.65 -2.98
N VAL A 956 30.54 -16.45 -4.09
CA VAL A 956 29.48 -17.33 -4.58
C VAL A 956 29.95 -18.07 -5.83
N ILE A 957 30.08 -19.39 -5.73
CA ILE A 957 30.40 -20.28 -6.85
C ILE A 957 29.13 -21.00 -7.29
N ARG A 958 28.61 -20.68 -8.48
CA ARG A 958 27.30 -21.16 -8.94
C ARG A 958 27.34 -22.65 -9.30
N ILE A 959 26.30 -23.38 -8.88
CA ILE A 959 26.04 -24.74 -9.32
C ILE A 959 25.05 -24.67 -10.49
N THR A 960 25.40 -25.28 -11.62
CA THR A 960 24.52 -25.42 -12.78
C THR A 960 24.33 -26.89 -13.14
N ASP A 961 23.38 -27.19 -14.02
CA ASP A 961 23.16 -28.56 -14.54
C ASP A 961 24.37 -29.13 -15.29
N ARG A 962 25.34 -28.27 -15.65
CA ARG A 962 26.58 -28.65 -16.36
C ARG A 962 27.78 -28.86 -15.43
N THR A 963 27.66 -28.57 -14.13
CA THR A 963 28.77 -28.69 -13.17
C THR A 963 29.09 -30.16 -12.92
N LEU A 964 30.29 -30.61 -13.28
CA LEU A 964 30.71 -32.00 -13.13
C LEU A 964 31.05 -32.34 -11.67
N SER A 965 31.01 -33.63 -11.32
CA SER A 965 31.37 -34.08 -9.96
C SER A 965 32.83 -33.77 -9.59
N GLU A 966 33.72 -33.67 -10.58
CA GLU A 966 35.13 -33.32 -10.39
C GLU A 966 35.31 -31.84 -10.03
N ASP A 967 34.49 -30.94 -10.60
CA ASP A 967 34.53 -29.51 -10.27
C ASP A 967 34.06 -29.26 -8.84
N ARG A 968 33.01 -29.97 -8.39
CA ARG A 968 32.57 -29.93 -6.98
C ARG A 968 33.66 -30.39 -6.02
N LYS A 969 34.39 -31.47 -6.37
CA LYS A 969 35.51 -31.96 -5.54
C LYS A 969 36.65 -30.94 -5.41
N LYS A 970 36.89 -30.11 -6.43
CA LYS A 970 37.89 -29.03 -6.38
C LYS A 970 37.48 -27.93 -5.39
N VAL A 971 36.22 -27.47 -5.46
CA VAL A 971 35.69 -26.44 -4.55
C VAL A 971 35.61 -26.96 -3.11
N ASP A 972 35.19 -28.21 -2.91
CA ASP A 972 35.19 -28.85 -1.59
C ASP A 972 36.60 -28.95 -1.00
N LYS A 973 37.62 -29.17 -1.84
CA LYS A 973 39.03 -29.20 -1.44
C LYS A 973 39.52 -27.81 -1.02
N GLU A 974 39.24 -26.77 -1.81
CA GLU A 974 39.55 -25.37 -1.49
C GLU A 974 38.96 -24.98 -0.13
N MET A 975 37.66 -25.21 0.07
CA MET A 975 36.95 -24.90 1.32
C MET A 975 37.58 -25.60 2.54
N ARG A 976 37.96 -26.87 2.39
CA ARG A 976 38.57 -27.65 3.49
C ARG A 976 39.98 -27.18 3.84
N ILE A 977 40.78 -26.82 2.84
CA ILE A 977 42.12 -26.26 3.06
C ILE A 977 41.98 -24.90 3.74
N HIS A 978 41.17 -24.00 3.18
CA HIS A 978 41.02 -22.62 3.67
C HIS A 978 40.44 -22.57 5.09
N ALA A 979 39.47 -23.43 5.42
CA ALA A 979 38.89 -23.51 6.76
C ALA A 979 39.93 -23.83 7.87
N GLN A 980 41.04 -24.49 7.53
CA GLN A 980 42.08 -24.89 8.47
C GLN A 980 43.15 -23.81 8.68
N LEU A 981 43.27 -22.84 7.78
CA LEU A 981 44.28 -21.80 7.83
C LEU A 981 43.77 -20.60 8.64
N LYS A 982 44.43 -20.30 9.76
CA LYS A 982 44.12 -19.17 10.66
C LYS A 982 45.40 -18.45 11.04
N HIS A 983 45.69 -17.35 10.35
CA HIS A 983 46.87 -16.53 10.58
C HIS A 983 46.60 -15.06 10.22
N THR A 984 47.27 -14.13 10.90
CA THR A 984 47.05 -12.68 10.69
C THR A 984 47.25 -12.27 9.22
N ASN A 985 48.20 -12.89 8.53
CA ASN A 985 48.52 -12.63 7.12
C ASN A 985 47.86 -13.56 6.10
N VAL A 986 46.85 -14.34 6.50
CA VAL A 986 46.06 -15.20 5.60
C VAL A 986 44.59 -14.78 5.73
N LEU A 987 43.90 -14.58 4.60
CA LEU A 987 42.50 -14.18 4.61
C LEU A 987 41.65 -15.24 5.31
N GLU A 988 40.84 -14.87 6.29
CA GLU A 988 40.09 -15.86 7.07
C GLU A 988 38.81 -16.32 6.36
N LEU A 989 38.59 -17.65 6.26
CA LEU A 989 37.27 -18.23 5.97
C LEU A 989 36.43 -18.29 7.26
N LEU A 990 35.38 -17.48 7.32
CA LEU A 990 34.49 -17.34 8.47
C LEU A 990 33.46 -18.46 8.53
N ASP A 991 32.77 -18.73 7.42
CA ASP A 991 31.76 -19.79 7.30
C ASP A 991 31.57 -20.20 5.83
N ALA A 992 30.92 -21.34 5.58
CA ALA A 992 30.53 -21.73 4.22
C ALA A 992 29.27 -22.60 4.17
N VAL A 993 28.40 -22.32 3.19
CA VAL A 993 27.11 -23.01 3.00
C VAL A 993 26.95 -23.47 1.56
N ILE A 994 26.39 -24.67 1.36
CA ILE A 994 26.07 -25.24 0.05
C ILE A 994 24.55 -25.23 -0.15
N VAL A 995 24.09 -24.55 -1.20
CA VAL A 995 22.68 -24.51 -1.59
C VAL A 995 22.46 -25.41 -2.80
N GLU A 996 21.73 -26.51 -2.58
CA GLU A 996 21.40 -27.48 -3.63
C GLU A 996 20.26 -27.00 -4.54
N MET A 997 20.22 -27.52 -5.79
CA MET A 997 19.23 -27.15 -6.82
C MET A 997 17.76 -27.27 -6.39
N LYS A 998 17.44 -28.16 -5.44
CA LYS A 998 16.08 -28.32 -4.89
C LYS A 998 15.55 -27.08 -4.17
N TYR A 999 16.44 -26.15 -3.79
CA TYR A 999 16.08 -24.88 -3.15
C TYR A 999 16.11 -23.69 -4.13
N ALA A 1000 16.20 -23.93 -5.44
CA ALA A 1000 16.28 -22.91 -6.47
C ALA A 1000 15.11 -21.91 -6.48
N GLN A 1001 13.95 -22.30 -5.93
CA GLN A 1001 12.80 -21.38 -5.81
C GLN A 1001 13.02 -20.28 -4.75
N ARG A 1002 13.98 -20.45 -3.84
CA ARG A 1002 14.21 -19.54 -2.71
C ARG A 1002 15.62 -18.93 -2.68
N TYR A 1003 16.62 -19.62 -3.21
CA TYR A 1003 18.03 -19.20 -3.21
C TYR A 1003 18.71 -19.58 -4.54
N HIS A 1004 19.79 -18.89 -4.92
CA HIS A 1004 20.60 -19.32 -6.05
C HIS A 1004 21.41 -20.58 -5.68
N PRO A 1005 21.31 -21.68 -6.45
CA PRO A 1005 22.11 -22.88 -6.16
C PRO A 1005 23.60 -22.61 -6.34
N GLY A 1006 24.40 -22.94 -5.32
CA GLY A 1006 25.82 -22.58 -5.29
C GLY A 1006 26.50 -22.84 -3.96
N TYR A 1007 27.82 -22.70 -3.95
CA TYR A 1007 28.65 -22.63 -2.76
C TYR A 1007 28.79 -21.16 -2.35
N TYR A 1008 28.52 -20.88 -1.08
CA TYR A 1008 28.62 -19.56 -0.49
C TYR A 1008 29.73 -19.61 0.55
N LEU A 1009 30.88 -19.00 0.24
CA LEU A 1009 32.02 -18.92 1.14
C LEU A 1009 32.04 -17.52 1.73
N LEU A 1010 31.92 -17.42 3.05
CA LEU A 1010 31.98 -16.17 3.77
C LEU A 1010 33.39 -15.95 4.32
N LEU A 1011 34.02 -14.88 3.86
CA LEU A 1011 35.40 -14.52 4.07
C LEU A 1011 35.50 -13.21 4.86
N GLU A 1012 36.62 -13.02 5.56
CA GLU A 1012 37.04 -11.72 6.05
C GLU A 1012 37.02 -10.68 4.92
N LEU A 1013 36.53 -9.47 5.20
CA LEU A 1013 36.51 -8.38 4.21
C LEU A 1013 37.88 -7.67 4.18
N ALA A 1014 38.65 -7.90 3.12
CA ALA A 1014 39.87 -7.17 2.84
C ALA A 1014 39.55 -5.84 2.12
N ALA A 1015 39.17 -4.83 2.91
CA ALA A 1015 38.67 -3.55 2.39
C ALA A 1015 39.71 -2.71 1.61
N GLY A 1016 41.01 -3.00 1.76
CA GLY A 1016 42.09 -2.31 1.06
C GLY A 1016 42.32 -2.74 -0.39
N GLY A 1017 41.54 -3.71 -0.89
CA GLY A 1017 41.66 -4.24 -2.26
C GLY A 1017 42.84 -5.19 -2.44
N ASP A 1018 43.16 -5.54 -3.69
CA ASP A 1018 44.38 -6.28 -4.00
C ASP A 1018 45.62 -5.39 -4.05
N LEU A 1019 46.78 -6.00 -3.82
CA LEU A 1019 48.06 -5.32 -3.78
C LEU A 1019 48.61 -5.04 -5.19
N PHE A 1020 48.14 -5.75 -6.21
CA PHE A 1020 48.58 -5.55 -7.59
C PHE A 1020 48.29 -4.13 -8.07
N ASP A 1021 47.06 -3.64 -7.82
CA ASP A 1021 46.65 -2.27 -8.16
C ASP A 1021 47.43 -1.19 -7.39
N LYS A 1022 48.18 -1.56 -6.34
CA LYS A 1022 49.01 -0.64 -5.55
C LYS A 1022 50.46 -0.56 -6.02
N ILE A 1023 50.90 -1.46 -6.89
CA ILE A 1023 52.26 -1.49 -7.41
C ILE A 1023 52.32 -0.61 -8.66
N ALA A 1024 53.08 0.49 -8.61
CA ALA A 1024 53.23 1.39 -9.74
C ALA A 1024 53.99 0.69 -10.90
N PRO A 1025 53.43 0.66 -12.14
CA PRO A 1025 54.09 0.05 -13.28
C PRO A 1025 55.48 0.64 -13.54
N ASP A 1026 56.47 -0.21 -13.82
CA ASP A 1026 57.89 0.12 -14.07
C ASP A 1026 58.62 0.89 -12.94
N VAL A 1027 57.93 1.24 -11.85
CA VAL A 1027 58.47 1.98 -10.70
C VAL A 1027 58.59 1.08 -9.48
N GLY A 1028 57.54 0.32 -9.13
CA GLY A 1028 57.45 -0.47 -7.92
C GLY A 1028 56.89 0.30 -6.71
N LEU A 1029 56.89 -0.34 -5.55
CA LEU A 1029 56.62 0.22 -4.23
C LEU A 1029 57.90 0.83 -3.64
N ASP A 1030 57.72 1.72 -2.66
CA ASP A 1030 58.83 2.22 -1.84
C ASP A 1030 59.60 1.06 -1.16
N ASP A 1031 60.92 1.24 -0.95
CA ASP A 1031 61.80 0.18 -0.44
C ASP A 1031 61.44 -0.24 1.01
N ASP A 1032 60.99 0.69 1.86
CA ASP A 1032 60.55 0.37 3.22
C ASP A 1032 59.17 -0.31 3.23
N LEU A 1033 58.29 0.06 2.30
CA LEU A 1033 56.98 -0.58 2.14
C LEU A 1033 57.11 -2.00 1.55
N SER A 1034 57.97 -2.16 0.55
CA SER A 1034 58.36 -3.45 -0.02
C SER A 1034 58.90 -4.40 1.05
N HIS A 1035 59.74 -3.88 1.95
CA HIS A 1035 60.27 -4.63 3.08
C HIS A 1035 59.19 -5.06 4.08
N LEU A 1036 58.26 -4.16 4.41
CA LEU A 1036 57.16 -4.48 5.32
C LEU A 1036 56.26 -5.59 4.75
N TYR A 1037 55.79 -5.43 3.51
CA TYR A 1037 54.90 -6.40 2.88
C TYR A 1037 55.59 -7.73 2.59
N PHE A 1038 56.86 -7.71 2.18
CA PHE A 1038 57.60 -8.95 1.98
C PHE A 1038 57.77 -9.75 3.28
N ASN A 1039 58.03 -9.08 4.42
CA ASN A 1039 58.09 -9.75 5.71
C ASN A 1039 56.74 -10.31 6.17
N GLN A 1040 55.63 -9.60 5.88
CA GLN A 1040 54.28 -10.11 6.15
C GLN A 1040 53.94 -11.32 5.26
N LEU A 1041 54.35 -11.30 3.99
CA LEU A 1041 54.22 -12.42 3.06
C LEU A 1041 55.04 -13.65 3.52
N LEU A 1042 56.30 -13.44 3.95
CA LEU A 1042 57.13 -14.47 4.58
C LEU A 1042 56.46 -15.09 5.80
N SER A 1043 55.91 -14.26 6.68
CA SER A 1043 55.17 -14.70 7.88
C SER A 1043 53.96 -15.57 7.52
N GLY A 1044 53.14 -15.12 6.56
CA GLY A 1044 51.98 -15.87 6.07
C GLY A 1044 52.35 -17.20 5.42
N MET A 1045 53.37 -17.23 4.57
CA MET A 1045 53.78 -18.44 3.86
C MET A 1045 54.50 -19.46 4.74
N ASP A 1046 55.28 -19.02 5.73
CA ASP A 1046 55.86 -19.91 6.74
C ASP A 1046 54.77 -20.62 7.54
N TYR A 1047 53.70 -19.91 7.89
CA TYR A 1047 52.52 -20.53 8.50
C TYR A 1047 51.86 -21.55 7.55
N VAL A 1048 51.57 -21.17 6.30
CA VAL A 1048 50.92 -22.07 5.32
C VAL A 1048 51.75 -23.35 5.09
N HIS A 1049 53.07 -23.24 4.97
CA HIS A 1049 53.97 -24.38 4.82
C HIS A 1049 54.04 -25.26 6.07
N LYS A 1050 54.03 -24.67 7.29
CA LYS A 1050 53.91 -25.41 8.56
C LYS A 1050 52.60 -26.16 8.70
N GLU A 1051 51.52 -25.62 8.12
CA GLU A 1051 50.23 -26.31 8.02
C GLU A 1051 50.26 -27.50 7.03
N GLY A 1052 51.37 -27.69 6.30
CA GLY A 1052 51.58 -28.76 5.33
C GLY A 1052 50.91 -28.50 3.99
N VAL A 1053 50.55 -27.24 3.72
CA VAL A 1053 49.89 -26.77 2.51
C VAL A 1053 50.90 -26.01 1.64
N CYS A 1054 50.81 -26.19 0.34
CA CYS A 1054 51.54 -25.41 -0.66
C CYS A 1054 50.53 -24.58 -1.47
N HIS A 1055 50.81 -23.29 -1.65
CA HIS A 1055 49.88 -22.32 -2.22
C HIS A 1055 49.72 -22.51 -3.73
N ARG A 1056 50.86 -22.56 -4.45
CA ARG A 1056 51.01 -22.85 -5.90
C ARG A 1056 50.60 -21.77 -6.90
N ASP A 1057 49.94 -20.69 -6.46
CA ASP A 1057 49.63 -19.55 -7.32
C ASP A 1057 49.85 -18.21 -6.59
N LEU A 1058 51.05 -18.04 -6.03
CA LEU A 1058 51.44 -16.77 -5.41
C LEU A 1058 51.73 -15.73 -6.49
N LYS A 1059 51.00 -14.61 -6.43
CA LYS A 1059 51.13 -13.44 -7.28
C LYS A 1059 50.52 -12.22 -6.57
N PRO A 1060 50.87 -10.98 -6.92
CA PRO A 1060 50.34 -9.80 -6.23
C PRO A 1060 48.81 -9.69 -6.22
N GLU A 1061 48.13 -10.23 -7.23
CA GLU A 1061 46.66 -10.25 -7.35
C GLU A 1061 45.97 -11.17 -6.31
N ASN A 1062 46.71 -12.13 -5.75
CA ASN A 1062 46.25 -13.03 -4.68
C ASN A 1062 46.71 -12.57 -3.29
N ILE A 1063 47.14 -11.31 -3.19
CA ILE A 1063 47.58 -10.66 -1.97
C ILE A 1063 46.67 -9.44 -1.77
N LEU A 1064 45.84 -9.47 -0.73
CA LEU A 1064 44.90 -8.40 -0.41
C LEU A 1064 45.37 -7.58 0.79
N LEU A 1065 44.75 -6.42 1.00
CA LEU A 1065 44.96 -5.57 2.18
C LEU A 1065 43.68 -5.45 3.00
N ASP A 1066 43.77 -5.59 4.33
CA ASP A 1066 42.65 -5.23 5.21
C ASP A 1066 42.53 -3.72 5.44
N ALA A 1067 41.50 -3.29 6.18
CA ALA A 1067 41.27 -1.87 6.46
C ALA A 1067 42.40 -1.18 7.24
N ALA A 1068 43.28 -1.95 7.90
CA ALA A 1068 44.45 -1.44 8.61
C ALA A 1068 45.73 -1.49 7.74
N GLY A 1069 45.62 -1.90 6.47
CA GLY A 1069 46.76 -2.04 5.57
C GLY A 1069 47.60 -3.29 5.81
N THR A 1070 47.07 -4.29 6.53
CA THR A 1070 47.77 -5.57 6.76
C THR A 1070 47.58 -6.49 5.56
N LEU A 1071 48.66 -7.12 5.11
CA LEU A 1071 48.67 -8.08 4.02
C LEU A 1071 47.90 -9.36 4.38
N LYS A 1072 47.03 -9.82 3.47
CA LYS A 1072 46.21 -11.04 3.54
C LYS A 1072 46.40 -11.90 2.29
N ILE A 1073 47.00 -13.08 2.44
CA ILE A 1073 47.11 -14.07 1.34
C ILE A 1073 45.73 -14.70 1.09
N CYS A 1074 45.28 -14.73 -0.16
CA CYS A 1074 43.98 -15.28 -0.56
C CYS A 1074 44.10 -16.25 -1.75
N ASP A 1075 42.96 -16.79 -2.19
CA ASP A 1075 42.80 -17.75 -3.30
C ASP A 1075 43.57 -19.09 -3.17
N PHE A 1076 42.98 -20.01 -2.40
CA PHE A 1076 43.51 -21.37 -2.20
C PHE A 1076 43.00 -22.40 -3.22
N GLY A 1077 42.44 -21.97 -4.37
CA GLY A 1077 41.81 -22.85 -5.36
C GLY A 1077 42.77 -23.87 -5.99
N LEU A 1078 44.05 -23.51 -6.16
CA LEU A 1078 45.11 -24.38 -6.69
C LEU A 1078 45.95 -25.07 -5.61
N SER A 1079 45.73 -24.73 -4.34
CA SER A 1079 46.52 -25.21 -3.23
C SER A 1079 46.35 -26.69 -2.97
N THR A 1080 47.37 -27.29 -2.35
CA THR A 1080 47.37 -28.73 -2.08
C THR A 1080 48.14 -29.06 -0.81
N VAL A 1081 47.64 -30.04 -0.06
CA VAL A 1081 48.33 -30.58 1.11
C VAL A 1081 49.48 -31.45 0.63
N TYR A 1082 50.73 -31.11 0.92
CA TYR A 1082 51.90 -31.88 0.52
C TYR A 1082 52.54 -32.63 1.70
N LYS A 1083 52.21 -32.24 2.94
CA LYS A 1083 52.71 -32.86 4.18
C LYS A 1083 51.56 -33.19 5.12
N LEU A 1084 51.46 -34.46 5.53
CA LEU A 1084 50.45 -34.89 6.50
C LEU A 1084 50.96 -34.65 7.93
N LYS A 1085 50.30 -33.76 8.68
CA LYS A 1085 50.69 -33.39 10.06
C LYS A 1085 50.86 -34.60 10.99
N ASP A 1086 49.94 -35.55 10.94
CA ASP A 1086 49.91 -36.68 11.86
C ASP A 1086 51.06 -37.68 11.67
N THR A 1087 51.63 -37.74 10.47
CA THR A 1087 52.67 -38.75 10.13
C THR A 1087 54.00 -38.11 9.70
N GLY A 1088 54.03 -36.80 9.48
CA GLY A 1088 55.17 -36.08 8.92
C GLY A 1088 55.52 -36.46 7.48
N ARG A 1089 54.73 -37.33 6.82
CA ARG A 1089 55.02 -37.83 5.48
C ARG A 1089 54.83 -36.73 4.44
N VAL A 1090 55.91 -36.42 3.73
CA VAL A 1090 55.96 -35.47 2.61
C VAL A 1090 55.72 -36.22 1.30
N ARG A 1091 54.90 -35.66 0.41
CA ARG A 1091 54.72 -36.16 -0.97
C ARG A 1091 55.31 -35.17 -1.98
N MET A 1092 55.92 -35.71 -3.02
CA MET A 1092 56.28 -34.93 -4.20
C MET A 1092 55.02 -34.63 -5.02
N LEU A 1093 54.99 -33.48 -5.68
CA LEU A 1093 53.89 -33.03 -6.53
C LEU A 1093 54.26 -33.25 -8.00
N SER A 1094 53.26 -33.43 -8.88
CA SER A 1094 53.46 -33.66 -10.32
C SER A 1094 52.54 -32.82 -11.20
N GLU A 1095 51.60 -32.09 -10.61
CA GLU A 1095 50.63 -31.26 -11.33
C GLU A 1095 51.25 -29.90 -11.66
N ARG A 1096 51.19 -29.48 -12.93
CA ARG A 1096 51.60 -28.13 -13.32
C ARG A 1096 50.45 -27.15 -13.10
N SER A 1097 50.65 -26.14 -12.25
CA SER A 1097 49.65 -25.12 -11.93
C SER A 1097 50.37 -23.85 -11.45
N GLY A 1098 49.76 -22.70 -11.70
CA GLY A 1098 50.32 -21.38 -11.35
C GLY A 1098 50.36 -20.43 -12.56
N SER A 1099 50.51 -19.16 -12.28
CA SER A 1099 50.57 -18.08 -13.28
C SER A 1099 51.97 -17.95 -13.90
N LEU A 1100 52.08 -17.96 -15.24
CA LEU A 1100 53.32 -18.20 -16.00
C LEU A 1100 54.58 -17.45 -15.53
N PRO A 1101 54.55 -16.14 -15.20
CA PRO A 1101 55.75 -15.42 -14.75
C PRO A 1101 56.28 -15.88 -13.38
N TYR A 1102 55.37 -16.37 -12.52
CA TYR A 1102 55.61 -16.70 -11.11
C TYR A 1102 55.89 -18.21 -10.88
N VAL A 1103 55.71 -19.03 -11.92
CA VAL A 1103 55.89 -20.49 -11.86
C VAL A 1103 57.38 -20.83 -11.81
N ALA A 1104 57.80 -21.71 -10.90
CA ALA A 1104 59.20 -22.12 -10.80
C ALA A 1104 59.68 -22.95 -12.02
N PRO A 1105 60.95 -22.83 -12.48
CA PRO A 1105 61.44 -23.45 -13.70
C PRO A 1105 61.38 -24.99 -13.67
N GLU A 1106 61.47 -25.62 -12.50
CA GLU A 1106 61.35 -27.08 -12.35
C GLU A 1106 59.95 -27.62 -12.74
N LEU A 1107 58.91 -26.77 -12.73
CA LEU A 1107 57.55 -27.13 -13.15
C LEU A 1107 57.42 -27.34 -14.66
N ASN A 1108 58.40 -26.88 -15.45
CA ASN A 1108 58.45 -27.11 -16.90
C ASN A 1108 58.84 -28.56 -17.25
N GLY A 1109 59.40 -29.32 -16.31
CA GLY A 1109 59.75 -30.73 -16.44
C GLY A 1109 58.58 -31.69 -16.16
N SER A 1110 58.70 -32.96 -16.55
CA SER A 1110 57.71 -34.01 -16.24
C SER A 1110 57.98 -34.74 -14.93
N GLU A 1111 59.08 -34.42 -14.25
CA GLU A 1111 59.52 -35.07 -13.02
C GLU A 1111 58.74 -34.54 -11.79
N PRO A 1112 58.48 -35.39 -10.78
CA PRO A 1112 57.91 -34.93 -9.52
C PRO A 1112 58.83 -33.93 -8.81
N TYR A 1113 58.25 -32.89 -8.20
CA TYR A 1113 58.97 -31.78 -7.57
C TYR A 1113 58.57 -31.58 -6.10
N ALA A 1114 59.43 -30.88 -5.34
CA ALA A 1114 59.18 -30.54 -3.94
C ALA A 1114 58.27 -29.32 -3.83
N ALA A 1115 57.33 -29.31 -2.89
CA ALA A 1115 56.28 -28.31 -2.83
C ALA A 1115 56.73 -26.94 -2.27
N GLU A 1116 57.56 -26.89 -1.22
CA GLU A 1116 57.94 -25.60 -0.62
C GLU A 1116 58.79 -24.71 -1.55
N PRO A 1117 59.82 -25.22 -2.27
CA PRO A 1117 60.67 -24.38 -3.11
C PRO A 1117 59.94 -23.63 -4.21
N ILE A 1118 58.80 -24.14 -4.71
CA ILE A 1118 58.06 -23.48 -5.80
C ILE A 1118 57.35 -22.21 -5.33
N ASP A 1119 56.83 -22.18 -4.10
CA ASP A 1119 56.23 -20.97 -3.52
C ASP A 1119 57.34 -19.95 -3.21
N VAL A 1120 58.52 -20.40 -2.77
CA VAL A 1120 59.67 -19.52 -2.51
C VAL A 1120 60.16 -18.83 -3.80
N TRP A 1121 60.15 -19.55 -4.93
CA TRP A 1121 60.40 -18.94 -6.24
C TRP A 1121 59.39 -17.85 -6.56
N GLY A 1122 58.09 -18.15 -6.43
CA GLY A 1122 57.01 -17.18 -6.66
C GLY A 1122 57.16 -15.93 -5.78
N MET A 1123 57.58 -16.10 -4.52
CA MET A 1123 57.90 -14.98 -3.62
C MET A 1123 59.11 -14.16 -4.09
N GLY A 1124 60.13 -14.78 -4.67
CA GLY A 1124 61.24 -14.07 -5.30
C GLY A 1124 60.80 -13.20 -6.48
N VAL A 1125 59.87 -13.72 -7.29
CA VAL A 1125 59.26 -12.96 -8.39
C VAL A 1125 58.41 -11.82 -7.84
N ILE A 1126 57.61 -12.04 -6.79
CA ILE A 1126 56.83 -10.98 -6.13
C ILE A 1126 57.73 -9.89 -5.54
N LEU A 1127 58.84 -10.24 -4.88
CA LEU A 1127 59.78 -9.25 -4.35
C LEU A 1127 60.41 -8.41 -5.46
N PHE A 1128 60.76 -9.05 -6.58
CA PHE A 1128 61.19 -8.34 -7.77
C PHE A 1128 60.08 -7.38 -8.23
N THR A 1129 58.84 -7.85 -8.38
CA THR A 1129 57.71 -7.00 -8.80
C THR A 1129 57.44 -5.86 -7.83
N PHE A 1130 57.57 -6.05 -6.52
CA PHE A 1130 57.47 -4.97 -5.53
C PHE A 1130 58.51 -3.89 -5.77
N LEU A 1131 59.77 -4.25 -6.04
CA LEU A 1131 60.84 -3.27 -6.24
C LEU A 1131 60.89 -2.71 -7.67
N ALA A 1132 60.35 -3.45 -8.64
CA ALA A 1132 60.49 -3.17 -10.06
C ALA A 1132 59.25 -2.54 -10.70
N GLY A 1133 58.05 -2.91 -10.25
CA GLY A 1133 56.80 -2.56 -10.90
C GLY A 1133 56.42 -3.47 -12.08
N ASN A 1134 57.29 -4.41 -12.47
CA ASN A 1134 57.08 -5.36 -13.56
C ASN A 1134 57.66 -6.74 -13.18
N THR A 1135 57.30 -7.79 -13.92
CA THR A 1135 57.87 -9.14 -13.72
C THR A 1135 59.28 -9.24 -14.35
N PRO A 1136 60.16 -10.09 -13.81
CA PRO A 1136 61.54 -10.24 -14.31
C PRO A 1136 61.62 -10.89 -15.71
N TRP A 1137 60.56 -11.60 -16.11
CA TRP A 1137 60.39 -12.31 -17.39
C TRP A 1137 58.90 -12.67 -17.57
N ASP A 1138 58.51 -13.06 -18.78
CA ASP A 1138 57.17 -13.59 -19.08
C ASP A 1138 56.99 -15.04 -18.63
N GLU A 1139 58.04 -15.85 -18.77
CA GLU A 1139 58.10 -17.24 -18.29
C GLU A 1139 59.56 -17.66 -18.03
N PRO A 1140 59.85 -18.42 -16.95
CA PRO A 1140 61.20 -18.93 -16.69
C PRO A 1140 61.48 -20.19 -17.52
N SER A 1141 61.53 -19.99 -18.84
CA SER A 1141 61.73 -21.02 -19.86
C SER A 1141 62.83 -20.59 -20.83
N ARG A 1142 63.35 -21.54 -21.61
CA ARG A 1142 64.34 -21.24 -22.67
C ARG A 1142 63.80 -20.33 -23.77
N ASN A 1143 62.49 -20.09 -23.82
CA ASN A 1143 61.86 -19.22 -24.80
C ASN A 1143 61.85 -17.74 -24.38
N SER A 1144 62.08 -17.43 -23.09
CA SER A 1144 62.21 -16.03 -22.63
C SER A 1144 63.66 -15.57 -22.77
N PRO A 1145 63.93 -14.52 -23.59
CA PRO A 1145 65.26 -13.91 -23.68
C PRO A 1145 65.77 -13.41 -22.33
N GLU A 1146 64.89 -12.84 -21.50
CA GLU A 1146 65.18 -12.27 -20.20
C GLU A 1146 65.61 -13.37 -19.21
N PHE A 1147 64.91 -14.50 -19.19
CA PHE A 1147 65.30 -15.64 -18.37
C PHE A 1147 66.64 -16.24 -18.81
N MET A 1148 66.92 -16.30 -20.12
CA MET A 1148 68.23 -16.76 -20.61
C MET A 1148 69.36 -15.80 -20.23
N ALA A 1149 69.12 -14.49 -20.27
CA ALA A 1149 70.08 -13.47 -19.80
C ALA A 1149 70.26 -13.48 -18.27
N TYR A 1150 69.25 -13.89 -17.53
CA TYR A 1150 69.36 -14.17 -16.10
C TYR A 1150 70.28 -15.37 -15.82
N LEU A 1151 70.16 -16.45 -16.59
CA LEU A 1151 71.03 -17.63 -16.47
C LEU A 1151 72.50 -17.34 -16.80
N SER A 1152 72.78 -16.44 -17.77
CA SER A 1152 74.14 -16.02 -18.10
C SER A 1152 74.71 -14.99 -17.12
N GLY A 1153 73.85 -14.36 -16.31
CA GLY A 1153 74.20 -13.26 -15.41
C GLY A 1153 74.33 -11.89 -16.11
N GLU A 1154 74.10 -11.83 -17.42
CA GLU A 1154 74.19 -10.60 -18.22
C GLU A 1154 73.10 -9.59 -17.83
N ILE A 1155 71.88 -10.07 -17.53
CA ILE A 1155 70.74 -9.21 -17.20
C ILE A 1155 70.94 -8.38 -15.92
N LEU A 1156 71.86 -8.81 -15.04
CA LEU A 1156 72.11 -8.15 -13.76
C LEU A 1156 72.73 -6.75 -13.92
N GLN A 1157 73.30 -6.46 -15.09
CA GLN A 1157 73.84 -5.15 -15.44
C GLN A 1157 72.81 -4.25 -16.15
N GLU A 1158 71.64 -4.79 -16.49
CA GLU A 1158 70.56 -4.09 -17.18
C GLU A 1158 69.51 -3.55 -16.19
N GLN A 1159 68.75 -2.53 -16.62
CA GLN A 1159 67.61 -2.02 -15.85
C GLN A 1159 66.44 -3.02 -15.94
N PRO A 1160 65.69 -3.30 -14.85
CA PRO A 1160 65.80 -2.68 -13.52
C PRO A 1160 66.81 -3.35 -12.57
N TRP A 1161 67.41 -4.49 -12.91
CA TRP A 1161 68.26 -5.27 -11.98
C TRP A 1161 69.41 -4.49 -11.36
N CYS A 1162 70.06 -3.61 -12.13
CA CYS A 1162 71.19 -2.82 -11.66
C CYS A 1162 70.80 -1.66 -10.71
N ARG A 1163 69.50 -1.37 -10.53
CA ARG A 1163 69.00 -0.34 -9.59
C ARG A 1163 68.82 -0.86 -8.17
N PHE A 1164 68.71 -2.17 -8.00
CA PHE A 1164 68.44 -2.75 -6.68
C PHE A 1164 69.66 -2.63 -5.76
N SER A 1165 69.40 -2.44 -4.46
CA SER A 1165 70.47 -2.48 -3.46
C SER A 1165 71.15 -3.85 -3.47
N SER A 1166 72.45 -3.90 -3.13
CA SER A 1166 73.20 -5.17 -3.08
C SER A 1166 72.55 -6.21 -2.16
N GLN A 1167 71.87 -5.76 -1.10
CA GLN A 1167 71.14 -6.62 -0.18
C GLN A 1167 69.81 -7.12 -0.78
N ALA A 1168 69.05 -6.27 -1.47
CA ALA A 1168 67.83 -6.70 -2.16
C ALA A 1168 68.14 -7.67 -3.31
N LEU A 1169 69.17 -7.35 -4.12
CA LEU A 1169 69.59 -8.17 -5.25
C LEU A 1169 70.08 -9.55 -4.81
N SER A 1170 70.90 -9.64 -3.75
CA SER A 1170 71.37 -10.92 -3.22
C SER A 1170 70.24 -11.79 -2.67
N LEU A 1171 69.22 -11.19 -2.04
CA LEU A 1171 68.02 -11.90 -1.61
C LEU A 1171 67.21 -12.42 -2.80
N ILE A 1172 66.95 -11.58 -3.80
CA ILE A 1172 66.23 -11.97 -5.02
C ILE A 1172 66.97 -13.11 -5.74
N GLN A 1173 68.29 -13.03 -5.88
CA GLN A 1173 69.08 -14.09 -6.52
C GLN A 1173 69.05 -15.41 -5.73
N GLY A 1174 69.05 -15.35 -4.40
CA GLY A 1174 68.90 -16.53 -3.55
C GLY A 1174 67.51 -17.19 -3.66
N LEU A 1175 66.45 -16.38 -3.75
CA LEU A 1175 65.08 -16.86 -3.94
C LEU A 1175 64.82 -17.39 -5.37
N LEU A 1176 65.43 -16.76 -6.37
CA LEU A 1176 65.33 -17.11 -7.80
C LEU A 1176 66.47 -18.02 -8.28
N THR A 1177 67.10 -18.77 -7.36
CA THR A 1177 68.08 -19.80 -7.73
C THR A 1177 67.37 -20.97 -8.43
N VAL A 1178 67.87 -21.33 -9.61
CA VAL A 1178 67.19 -22.26 -10.53
C VAL A 1178 67.17 -23.68 -10.01
N ASP A 1179 68.26 -24.18 -9.41
CA ASP A 1179 68.26 -25.47 -8.75
C ASP A 1179 67.52 -25.36 -7.39
N PRO A 1180 66.39 -26.07 -7.20
CA PRO A 1180 65.61 -25.96 -5.97
C PRO A 1180 66.37 -26.45 -4.72
N ARG A 1181 67.49 -27.18 -4.86
CA ARG A 1181 68.32 -27.64 -3.74
C ARG A 1181 69.24 -26.57 -3.19
N ASP A 1182 69.63 -25.63 -4.05
CA ASP A 1182 70.53 -24.52 -3.71
C ASP A 1182 69.73 -23.21 -3.46
N ARG A 1183 68.43 -23.21 -3.77
CA ARG A 1183 67.51 -22.11 -3.54
C ARG A 1183 67.30 -21.86 -2.05
N PHE A 1184 67.23 -20.59 -1.67
CA PHE A 1184 66.93 -20.20 -0.29
C PHE A 1184 65.64 -20.84 0.19
N THR A 1185 65.64 -21.28 1.44
CA THR A 1185 64.42 -21.65 2.15
C THR A 1185 63.77 -20.40 2.78
N LEU A 1186 62.52 -20.50 3.24
CA LEU A 1186 61.90 -19.39 3.99
C LEU A 1186 62.72 -19.00 5.22
N ALA A 1187 63.37 -19.96 5.90
CA ALA A 1187 64.24 -19.71 7.03
C ALA A 1187 65.50 -18.90 6.64
N ASP A 1188 66.08 -19.19 5.48
CA ASP A 1188 67.22 -18.44 4.95
C ASP A 1188 66.80 -17.01 4.57
N ALA A 1189 65.62 -16.84 3.98
CA ALA A 1189 65.06 -15.54 3.63
C ALA A 1189 64.81 -14.66 4.88
N PHE A 1190 64.21 -15.21 5.95
CA PHE A 1190 64.03 -14.50 7.22
C PHE A 1190 65.36 -14.05 7.85
N GLN A 1191 66.42 -14.84 7.68
CA GLN A 1191 67.74 -14.55 8.22
C GLN A 1191 68.56 -13.60 7.34
N HIS A 1192 68.07 -13.27 6.15
CA HIS A 1192 68.79 -12.42 5.23
C HIS A 1192 68.91 -10.97 5.78
N PRO A 1193 70.07 -10.30 5.65
CA PRO A 1193 70.26 -8.94 6.16
C PRO A 1193 69.21 -7.93 5.68
N TRP A 1194 68.70 -8.09 4.45
CA TRP A 1194 67.64 -7.25 3.92
C TRP A 1194 66.33 -7.40 4.71
N CYS A 1195 65.94 -8.63 5.09
CA CYS A 1195 64.75 -8.86 5.91
C CYS A 1195 64.95 -8.46 7.38
N GLN A 1196 66.14 -8.68 7.94
CA GLN A 1196 66.46 -8.38 9.35
C GLN A 1196 66.64 -6.88 9.66
N ARG A 1197 66.73 -6.02 8.64
CA ARG A 1197 66.86 -4.57 8.87
C ARG A 1197 65.61 -4.03 9.60
N PRO A 1198 65.76 -3.10 10.55
CA PRO A 1198 64.62 -2.49 11.22
C PRO A 1198 63.84 -1.60 10.24
N SER A 1199 62.53 -1.87 10.05
CA SER A 1199 61.65 -1.04 9.23
C SER A 1199 61.53 0.37 9.83
N GLN A 1200 61.75 1.41 9.00
CA GLN A 1200 61.57 2.80 9.44
C GLN A 1200 60.08 3.14 9.62
N LEU A 1201 59.20 2.56 8.80
CA LEU A 1201 57.74 2.69 8.87
C LEU A 1201 57.14 2.04 10.12
N ALA A 1202 57.67 0.91 10.59
CA ALA A 1202 57.20 0.24 11.81
C ALA A 1202 57.40 1.08 13.10
N LYS A 1203 58.29 2.09 13.08
CA LYS A 1203 58.49 3.03 14.20
C LYS A 1203 57.48 4.19 14.21
N ALA A 1204 56.79 4.47 13.10
CA ALA A 1204 55.89 5.61 12.95
C ALA A 1204 54.48 5.40 13.54
N GLY A 1205 54.17 4.18 14.02
CA GLY A 1205 52.84 3.83 14.54
C GLY A 1205 51.77 3.71 13.44
N MET A 1206 50.60 3.17 13.82
CA MET A 1206 49.51 2.79 12.90
C MET A 1206 49.02 3.95 12.01
N MET A 1207 49.10 5.20 12.48
CA MET A 1207 48.70 6.40 11.73
C MET A 1207 49.68 6.80 10.62
N GLY A 1208 51.00 6.74 10.88
CA GLY A 1208 52.01 7.02 9.84
C GLY A 1208 52.02 5.97 8.73
N LEU A 1209 51.63 4.74 9.07
CA LEU A 1209 51.42 3.66 8.11
C LEU A 1209 50.15 3.91 7.26
N ALA A 1210 49.03 4.29 7.88
CA ALA A 1210 47.80 4.59 7.16
C ALA A 1210 47.94 5.80 6.22
N ASP A 1211 48.67 6.86 6.59
CA ASP A 1211 48.91 8.01 5.72
C ASP A 1211 49.79 7.67 4.51
N ALA A 1212 50.86 6.89 4.68
CA ALA A 1212 51.72 6.45 3.58
C ALA A 1212 50.99 5.49 2.61
N LEU A 1213 50.06 4.68 3.12
CA LEU A 1213 49.25 3.74 2.34
C LEU A 1213 48.08 4.40 1.61
N CYS A 1214 47.56 5.51 2.12
CA CYS A 1214 46.43 6.23 1.55
C CYS A 1214 46.83 7.28 0.51
N GLU A 1215 48.11 7.64 0.40
CA GLU A 1215 48.57 8.66 -0.57
C GLU A 1215 48.35 8.27 -2.05
N PRO A 1216 48.58 7.01 -2.49
CA PRO A 1216 48.22 6.58 -3.84
C PRO A 1216 46.70 6.47 -4.05
N LEU A 1217 45.95 6.08 -3.01
CA LEU A 1217 44.47 6.01 -3.01
C LEU A 1217 43.81 7.39 -3.14
N ARG A 1218 44.43 8.44 -2.58
CA ARG A 1218 44.04 9.85 -2.76
C ARG A 1218 44.26 10.33 -4.19
N GLN A 1219 45.24 9.78 -4.92
CA GLN A 1219 45.53 10.15 -6.31
C GLN A 1219 44.63 9.45 -7.33
N SER A 1220 44.08 8.26 -7.01
CA SER A 1220 43.19 7.51 -7.92
C SER A 1220 41.69 7.80 -7.75
N GLY A 1221 41.27 8.43 -6.64
CA GLY A 1221 39.89 8.91 -6.44
C GLY A 1221 38.91 7.91 -5.80
N ASP A 1222 39.38 6.75 -5.31
CA ASP A 1222 38.52 5.67 -4.80
C ASP A 1222 38.47 5.59 -3.26
N MET A 1223 38.12 6.69 -2.59
CA MET A 1223 37.90 6.69 -1.11
C MET A 1223 36.47 6.31 -0.70
N ASP A 1224 35.50 6.32 -1.62
CA ASP A 1224 34.08 6.15 -1.29
C ASP A 1224 33.63 4.70 -1.02
N LEU A 1225 34.55 3.73 -1.09
CA LEU A 1225 34.25 2.31 -0.87
C LEU A 1225 34.44 1.83 0.58
N ALA A 1226 34.93 2.68 1.49
CA ALA A 1226 35.20 2.29 2.87
C ALA A 1226 33.99 2.38 3.83
N GLU A 1227 32.96 3.18 3.54
CA GLU A 1227 31.74 3.25 4.37
C GLU A 1227 30.49 3.59 3.52
N PRO A 1228 29.68 2.61 3.08
CA PRO A 1228 28.46 2.92 2.33
C PRO A 1228 27.39 3.54 3.24
N ASP A 1229 27.01 4.78 2.93
CA ASP A 1229 25.90 5.52 3.54
C ASP A 1229 24.56 4.81 3.26
N LEU A 1230 23.99 4.19 4.29
CA LEU A 1230 22.65 3.60 4.25
C LEU A 1230 21.71 4.46 5.11
N GLY A 1231 21.19 5.52 4.51
CA GLY A 1231 20.21 6.42 5.12
C GLY A 1231 18.96 5.70 5.65
N ILE A 1232 18.99 5.31 6.93
CA ILE A 1232 17.82 4.84 7.70
C ILE A 1232 17.94 5.40 9.12
N ARG A 1233 16.88 6.07 9.57
CA ARG A 1233 16.75 6.75 10.87
C ARG A 1233 16.86 5.75 12.04
N TYR A 1234 17.73 6.05 12.99
CA TYR A 1234 17.97 5.22 14.18
C TYR A 1234 16.90 5.44 15.27
N SER A 1235 16.32 4.34 15.75
CA SER A 1235 15.80 4.19 17.11
C SER A 1235 16.64 3.15 17.84
N THR A 1236 17.44 3.64 18.79
CA THR A 1236 17.94 3.00 20.04
C THR A 1236 18.34 1.52 20.03
N PHE A 1237 19.63 1.22 20.25
CA PHE A 1237 20.10 0.19 21.20
C PHE A 1237 21.61 0.40 21.49
N SER A 1238 22.00 0.34 22.79
CA SER A 1238 23.34 0.68 23.30
C SER A 1238 24.28 -0.54 23.38
N PRO A 1239 25.62 -0.35 23.27
CA PRO A 1239 26.62 -1.41 23.18
C PRO A 1239 27.57 -1.43 24.40
N THR A 1240 27.34 -2.28 25.41
CA THR A 1240 28.39 -2.60 26.43
C THR A 1240 28.12 -3.91 27.15
N LEU A 1241 28.65 -5.01 26.60
CA LEU A 1241 28.98 -6.25 27.34
C LEU A 1241 30.06 -7.00 26.55
N PHE A 1242 31.21 -6.34 26.34
CA PHE A 1242 32.40 -6.94 25.76
C PHE A 1242 33.53 -6.80 26.77
N PHE A 1243 33.75 -7.87 27.54
CA PHE A 1243 35.01 -8.39 28.06
C PHE A 1243 34.74 -9.17 29.34
N SER A 1244 34.22 -10.38 29.18
CA SER A 1244 34.78 -11.59 29.79
C SER A 1244 33.77 -12.71 29.66
N THR A 1245 34.25 -13.86 29.20
CA THR A 1245 33.53 -15.13 29.19
C THR A 1245 32.23 -15.15 28.40
N LEU A 1246 32.30 -15.42 27.10
CA LEU A 1246 31.29 -16.25 26.43
C LEU A 1246 31.89 -16.92 25.17
N LYS A 1247 31.70 -18.24 25.13
CA LYS A 1247 32.16 -19.16 24.10
C LYS A 1247 31.63 -18.74 22.72
N PHE A 1248 32.50 -18.82 21.70
CA PHE A 1248 32.14 -18.82 20.28
C PHE A 1248 31.06 -19.89 19.99
N GLN A 1249 29.78 -19.52 20.04
CA GLN A 1249 28.67 -20.40 19.65
C GLN A 1249 27.56 -19.71 18.84
N ALA A 1250 27.66 -18.42 18.52
CA ALA A 1250 26.56 -17.67 17.89
C ALA A 1250 26.63 -17.56 16.35
N TRP A 1251 27.34 -18.45 15.67
CA TRP A 1251 27.25 -18.65 14.20
C TRP A 1251 26.69 -20.03 13.83
N LYS A 1252 26.10 -20.76 14.78
CA LYS A 1252 25.30 -21.94 14.45
C LYS A 1252 23.96 -21.47 13.86
N MET A 1253 23.86 -21.46 12.53
CA MET A 1253 22.56 -21.73 11.90
C MET A 1253 21.98 -22.96 12.59
N LYS A 1254 20.75 -22.88 13.11
CA LYS A 1254 20.02 -24.08 13.54
C LYS A 1254 19.98 -25.01 12.33
N THR A 1255 20.83 -26.02 12.34
CA THR A 1255 20.67 -27.24 11.55
C THR A 1255 19.26 -27.72 11.84
N PHE A 1256 18.33 -27.53 10.90
CA PHE A 1256 17.10 -28.29 10.86
C PHE A 1256 17.52 -29.75 10.70
N GLN A 1257 17.57 -30.46 11.83
CA GLN A 1257 17.64 -31.90 11.84
C GLN A 1257 16.46 -32.41 11.02
N CYS A 1258 16.78 -32.99 9.88
CA CYS A 1258 15.87 -33.78 9.09
C CYS A 1258 15.56 -35.05 9.91
N SER A 1259 14.57 -34.96 10.81
CA SER A 1259 13.92 -36.15 11.36
C SER A 1259 12.98 -36.70 10.27
N ARG A 1260 13.34 -37.86 9.74
CA ARG A 1260 12.44 -38.69 8.91
C ARG A 1260 11.18 -39.03 9.71
N GLN A 1261 10.04 -38.48 9.28
CA GLN A 1261 8.77 -39.20 9.18
C GLN A 1261 7.86 -38.50 8.18
#